data_AF-A0A5C6AQV1-F1
#
_entry.id   AF-A0A5C6AQV1-F1
#
_cell.length_a   1.000
_cell.length_b   1.000
_cell.length_c   1.000
_cell.angle_alpha   90.00
_cell.angle_beta   90.00
_cell.angle_gamma   90.00
#
_symmetry.space_group_name_H-M   'P 1'
#
loop_
_entity.id
_entity.type
_entity.pdbx_description
1 polymer ?
#
loop_
_entity_poly.entity_id
_entity_poly.type
_entity_poly.pdbx_seq_one_letter_code
_entity_poly.pdbx_strand_id
1 'polypeptide(L)'
;MFPLRRPSKEPDIDWPALLALLEDDDRRATVARLAPTEGRESYLAALRRIEPTIVRESLTTGRRLDTASQLVGRPTVAVAGMLNSGKTSLVSSFLSPTGQARTLRGTSNREGTHRFVIWLPQSWRKDVELWSLLVERIGEALGQPPEELAEEPEQAAAQYNNRSGDASLLSVALLATDPGLDEAGVGLLDCPDIVSDEELGLGSPDQRRKLLGRAATLCSAFLIVTDAASSRDTTLADLMRIASDLMPGVPRMLAVNKVRPRQTPDQVFETFEPLSKKFGVATLYAAYDFDVPASRPFIPRESDDDSGAVTGDSDREPLPVFFEVAEDPDSNPPAVISPDRFLTALPTRLDRGVLFSQLQRALRINLEKTIWDRGLQAIRDDAEASFAKTRQCQRVLLDASLEFFAHRKIGGEVMELRLHQSERIIRQLSESFAATAPWYARWGVRLNSTIRRVVGGAGDFVRSLTPSALSQKTADEIKGRFRSGEYGGLIAPEGLLAEIKRLDGAVVLSHYRDHRSGEPTPMRSSTADAESESIVVDSLLMPPIERAVMRFEQDDFTTLDPRRLDDAIRNMWKEIPVHKKIATGLTPLAAIFATFGAALMVPIDFGANLFLAASIPELLAAAGLSTLAAMWAGDQGARDVGQQAARQQLADFLAVLCDELGIARPDPPMTVDVGKTKVTLPASRITRSETSGPTIAVYRVRDEFVSELKKLLPRSTKTKE
;
A
#
# COMPACT_ATOMS: atom_id res chain seq x y z
N MET A 1 -40.37 29.69 -1.36
CA MET A 1 -39.87 28.58 -2.21
C MET A 1 -38.34 28.73 -2.28
N PHE A 2 -37.61 28.14 -1.33
CA PHE A 2 -36.15 28.12 -1.36
C PHE A 2 -35.71 26.87 -2.13
N PRO A 3 -34.82 26.96 -3.12
CA PRO A 3 -34.28 25.78 -3.76
C PRO A 3 -33.38 25.10 -2.73
N LEU A 4 -33.79 23.91 -2.27
CA LEU A 4 -32.92 22.98 -1.56
C LEU A 4 -31.69 22.76 -2.45
N ARG A 5 -30.56 23.34 -2.06
CA ARG A 5 -29.27 23.09 -2.72
C ARG A 5 -29.04 21.58 -2.66
N ARG A 6 -29.08 20.93 -3.83
CA ARG A 6 -28.62 19.54 -3.98
C ARG A 6 -27.20 19.48 -3.39
N PRO A 7 -26.93 18.69 -2.34
CA PRO A 7 -25.55 18.44 -1.94
C PRO A 7 -24.83 17.87 -3.17
N SER A 8 -23.67 18.43 -3.49
CA SER A 8 -22.88 17.94 -4.63
C SER A 8 -22.67 16.44 -4.43
N LYS A 9 -23.15 15.63 -5.37
CA LYS A 9 -23.01 14.19 -5.34
C LYS A 9 -21.51 13.89 -5.27
N GLU A 10 -21.02 13.52 -4.09
CA GLU A 10 -19.64 13.07 -3.96
C GLU A 10 -19.44 11.87 -4.90
N PRO A 11 -18.29 11.77 -5.58
CA PRO A 11 -18.05 10.67 -6.52
C PRO A 11 -18.15 9.34 -5.78
N ASP A 12 -18.93 8.41 -6.34
CA ASP A 12 -19.05 7.06 -5.82
C ASP A 12 -17.72 6.32 -6.03
N ILE A 13 -17.29 5.54 -5.03
CA ILE A 13 -16.05 4.77 -5.16
C ILE A 13 -16.41 3.43 -5.80
N ASP A 14 -15.90 3.19 -6.99
CA ASP A 14 -15.97 1.89 -7.66
C ASP A 14 -14.97 0.93 -7.00
N TRP A 15 -15.45 0.15 -6.02
CA TRP A 15 -14.63 -0.83 -5.30
C TRP A 15 -14.05 -1.90 -6.24
N PRO A 16 -14.81 -2.52 -7.17
CA PRO A 16 -14.24 -3.44 -8.16
C PRO A 16 -13.07 -2.86 -8.96
N ALA A 17 -13.19 -1.62 -9.46
CA ALA A 17 -12.11 -0.96 -10.18
C ALA A 17 -10.90 -0.66 -9.28
N LEU A 18 -11.14 -0.23 -8.04
CA LEU A 18 -10.09 0.00 -7.05
C LEU A 18 -9.38 -1.31 -6.69
N LEU A 19 -10.11 -2.38 -6.40
CA LEU A 19 -9.55 -3.69 -6.07
C LEU A 19 -8.66 -4.21 -7.21
N ALA A 20 -9.11 -4.07 -8.46
CA ALA A 20 -8.32 -4.44 -9.63
C ALA A 20 -7.00 -3.64 -9.73
N LEU A 21 -6.97 -2.38 -9.29
CA LEU A 21 -5.74 -1.59 -9.17
C LEU A 21 -4.85 -2.10 -8.02
N LEU A 22 -5.44 -2.45 -6.86
CA LEU A 22 -4.69 -2.94 -5.70
C LEU A 22 -4.08 -4.34 -5.93
N GLU A 23 -4.66 -5.14 -6.83
CA GLU A 23 -4.21 -6.49 -7.17
C GLU A 23 -3.23 -6.54 -8.35
N ASP A 24 -3.19 -5.51 -9.20
CA ASP A 24 -2.34 -5.48 -10.40
C ASP A 24 -0.85 -5.52 -10.06
N ASP A 25 -0.18 -6.60 -10.47
CA ASP A 25 1.25 -6.84 -10.27
C ASP A 25 2.10 -6.51 -11.50
N ASP A 26 1.49 -6.04 -12.59
CA ASP A 26 2.16 -5.74 -13.85
C ASP A 26 2.16 -4.22 -14.14
N ARG A 27 1.24 -3.74 -14.96
CA ARG A 27 1.32 -2.37 -15.49
C ARG A 27 1.09 -1.34 -14.42
N ARG A 28 0.13 -1.61 -13.53
CA ARG A 28 -0.33 -0.68 -12.49
C ARG A 28 0.19 -1.06 -11.10
N ALA A 29 1.21 -1.90 -11.02
CA ALA A 29 1.85 -2.26 -9.77
C ALA A 29 2.27 -1.05 -8.91
N THR A 30 2.10 -1.19 -7.60
CA THR A 30 2.44 -0.15 -6.61
C THR A 30 3.94 0.01 -6.43
N VAL A 31 4.66 -1.10 -6.46
CA VAL A 31 6.09 -1.16 -6.14
C VAL A 31 6.86 -1.71 -7.33
N ALA A 32 7.99 -1.06 -7.63
CA ALA A 32 9.03 -1.60 -8.48
C ALA A 32 10.17 -2.14 -7.59
N ARG A 33 10.51 -3.42 -7.75
CA ARG A 33 11.71 -4.00 -7.18
C ARG A 33 12.87 -3.71 -8.13
N LEU A 34 13.89 -3.00 -7.65
CA LEU A 34 15.07 -2.59 -8.42
C LEU A 34 16.24 -3.60 -8.29
N ALA A 35 16.28 -4.33 -7.18
CA ALA A 35 17.27 -5.36 -6.91
C ALA A 35 16.64 -6.47 -6.05
N PRO A 36 17.13 -7.73 -6.11
CA PRO A 36 18.22 -8.21 -6.97
C PRO A 36 17.82 -8.33 -8.44
N THR A 37 16.59 -8.75 -8.72
CA THR A 37 16.00 -8.82 -10.05
C THR A 37 14.91 -7.77 -10.18
N GLU A 38 14.91 -7.09 -11.33
CA GLU A 38 13.87 -6.13 -11.65
C GLU A 38 12.51 -6.84 -11.68
N GLY A 39 11.55 -6.27 -10.96
CA GLY A 39 10.23 -6.87 -10.79
C GLY A 39 9.22 -5.85 -10.34
N ARG A 40 7.96 -6.28 -10.29
CA ARG A 40 6.84 -5.45 -9.88
C ARG A 40 5.97 -6.20 -8.89
N GLU A 41 5.43 -5.45 -7.93
CA GLU A 41 4.58 -5.99 -6.87
C GLU A 41 3.34 -5.11 -6.73
N SER A 42 2.17 -5.76 -6.68
CA SER A 42 0.89 -5.09 -6.43
C SER A 42 0.82 -4.55 -5.00
N TYR A 43 -0.16 -3.68 -4.74
CA TYR A 43 -0.39 -3.12 -3.41
C TYR A 43 -0.59 -4.22 -2.37
N LEU A 44 -1.45 -5.19 -2.67
CA LEU A 44 -1.75 -6.28 -1.75
C LEU A 44 -0.57 -7.25 -1.61
N ALA A 45 0.20 -7.50 -2.66
CA ALA A 45 1.40 -8.33 -2.58
C ALA A 45 2.47 -7.70 -1.68
N ALA A 46 2.74 -6.40 -1.85
CA ALA A 46 3.68 -5.66 -1.02
C ALA A 46 3.24 -5.67 0.46
N LEU A 47 1.96 -5.41 0.74
CA LEU A 47 1.45 -5.44 2.13
C LEU A 47 1.44 -6.84 2.75
N ARG A 48 1.23 -7.92 1.97
CA ARG A 48 1.37 -9.28 2.50
C ARG A 48 2.79 -9.56 3.00
N ARG A 49 3.80 -8.95 2.38
CA ARG A 49 5.20 -9.04 2.81
C ARG A 49 5.49 -8.19 4.05
N ILE A 50 4.89 -7.00 4.14
CA ILE A 50 5.20 -6.00 5.17
C ILE A 50 4.29 -6.17 6.40
N GLU A 51 2.98 -6.04 6.21
CA GLU A 51 1.98 -6.05 7.28
C GLU A 51 0.68 -6.74 6.82
N PRO A 52 0.56 -8.08 6.98
CA PRO A 52 -0.58 -8.86 6.49
C PRO A 52 -1.94 -8.46 7.05
N THR A 53 -1.97 -7.81 8.22
CA THR A 53 -3.20 -7.35 8.89
C THR A 53 -3.87 -6.25 8.08
N ILE A 54 -3.11 -5.32 7.50
CA ILE A 54 -3.65 -4.22 6.67
C ILE A 54 -4.34 -4.78 5.43
N VAL A 55 -3.83 -5.85 4.82
CA VAL A 55 -4.45 -6.50 3.65
C VAL A 55 -5.89 -6.93 3.97
N ARG A 56 -6.07 -7.63 5.10
CA ARG A 56 -7.39 -8.10 5.53
C ARG A 56 -8.33 -6.92 5.81
N GLU A 57 -7.80 -5.86 6.43
CA GLU A 57 -8.56 -4.66 6.74
C GLU A 57 -8.98 -3.91 5.46
N SER A 58 -8.07 -3.67 4.51
CA SER A 58 -8.37 -3.02 3.23
C SER A 58 -9.46 -3.75 2.46
N LEU A 59 -9.36 -5.09 2.36
CA LEU A 59 -10.36 -5.91 1.67
C LEU A 59 -11.70 -5.93 2.41
N THR A 60 -11.69 -5.92 3.73
CA THR A 60 -12.92 -5.94 4.54
C THR A 60 -13.62 -4.58 4.48
N THR A 61 -12.89 -3.49 4.68
CA THR A 61 -13.44 -2.13 4.58
C THR A 61 -13.94 -1.82 3.16
N GLY A 62 -13.24 -2.30 2.13
CA GLY A 62 -13.68 -2.18 0.74
C GLY A 62 -14.98 -2.93 0.45
N ARG A 63 -15.07 -4.21 0.86
CA ARG A 63 -16.30 -5.01 0.75
C ARG A 63 -17.48 -4.42 1.53
N ARG A 64 -17.23 -3.87 2.72
CA ARG A 64 -18.25 -3.19 3.52
C ARG A 64 -18.76 -1.94 2.81
N LEU A 65 -17.87 -1.15 2.20
CA LEU A 65 -18.25 0.04 1.43
C LEU A 65 -19.06 -0.35 0.18
N ASP A 66 -18.62 -1.36 -0.57
CA ASP A 66 -19.32 -1.86 -1.76
C ASP A 66 -20.72 -2.38 -1.42
N THR A 67 -20.80 -3.27 -0.43
CA THR A 67 -22.09 -3.76 0.09
C THR A 67 -22.95 -2.59 0.55
N ALA A 68 -22.42 -1.70 1.40
CA ALA A 68 -23.16 -0.53 1.88
C ALA A 68 -23.63 0.37 0.72
N SER A 69 -22.85 0.55 -0.34
CA SER A 69 -23.26 1.35 -1.50
C SER A 69 -24.49 0.76 -2.22
N GLN A 70 -24.55 -0.57 -2.32
CA GLN A 70 -25.71 -1.30 -2.86
C GLN A 70 -26.93 -1.18 -1.94
N LEU A 71 -26.71 -1.20 -0.62
CA LEU A 71 -27.77 -1.07 0.38
C LEU A 71 -28.30 0.36 0.52
N VAL A 72 -27.45 1.38 0.39
CA VAL A 72 -27.79 2.81 0.43
C VAL A 72 -28.72 3.22 -0.73
N GLY A 73 -28.83 2.39 -1.78
CA GLY A 73 -29.82 2.55 -2.84
C GLY A 73 -31.27 2.33 -2.41
N ARG A 74 -31.53 1.86 -1.19
CA ARG A 74 -32.88 1.52 -0.72
C ARG A 74 -33.38 2.51 0.35
N PRO A 75 -34.34 3.39 0.03
CA PRO A 75 -34.87 4.37 0.97
C PRO A 75 -35.69 3.69 2.08
N THR A 76 -35.73 4.30 3.28
CA THR A 76 -36.63 3.86 4.35
C THR A 76 -37.86 4.77 4.41
N VAL A 77 -39.06 4.20 4.36
CA VAL A 77 -40.33 4.95 4.42
C VAL A 77 -41.00 4.69 5.76
N ALA A 78 -41.32 5.74 6.49
CA ALA A 78 -42.14 5.62 7.69
C ALA A 78 -43.62 5.61 7.33
N VAL A 79 -44.34 4.61 7.84
CA VAL A 79 -45.77 4.42 7.64
C VAL A 79 -46.48 4.73 8.95
N ALA A 80 -47.24 5.82 8.97
CA ALA A 80 -48.03 6.24 10.12
C ALA A 80 -49.49 6.45 9.71
N GLY A 81 -50.38 6.65 10.66
CA GLY A 81 -51.82 6.72 10.37
C GLY A 81 -52.68 6.38 11.57
N MET A 82 -53.97 6.67 11.44
CA MET A 82 -54.96 6.43 12.48
C MET A 82 -55.17 4.95 12.77
N LEU A 83 -55.77 4.65 13.92
CA LEU A 83 -56.26 3.30 14.22
C LEU A 83 -57.19 2.80 13.10
N ASN A 84 -57.03 1.54 12.68
CA ASN A 84 -57.85 0.87 11.66
C ASN A 84 -57.87 1.52 10.26
N SER A 85 -56.92 2.41 9.94
CA SER A 85 -56.78 2.99 8.59
C SER A 85 -56.15 2.03 7.56
N GLY A 86 -55.63 0.88 8.00
CA GLY A 86 -54.99 -0.12 7.14
C GLY A 86 -53.48 0.06 6.96
N LYS A 87 -52.79 0.69 7.93
CA LYS A 87 -51.31 0.81 7.96
C LYS A 87 -50.60 -0.54 7.75
N THR A 88 -50.94 -1.52 8.57
CA THR A 88 -50.28 -2.84 8.54
C THR A 88 -50.61 -3.61 7.26
N SER A 89 -51.79 -3.40 6.68
CA SER A 89 -52.16 -3.92 5.36
C SER A 89 -51.33 -3.28 4.23
N LEU A 90 -51.00 -1.99 4.36
CA LEU A 90 -50.08 -1.31 3.44
C LEU A 90 -48.66 -1.84 3.62
N VAL A 91 -48.13 -1.91 4.84
CA VAL A 91 -46.79 -2.47 5.11
C VAL A 91 -46.67 -3.89 4.54
N SER A 92 -47.70 -4.70 4.78
CA SER A 92 -47.82 -6.05 4.25
C SER A 92 -47.74 -6.18 2.73
N SER A 93 -48.18 -5.17 1.97
CA SER A 93 -48.12 -5.21 0.49
C SER A 93 -46.70 -5.26 -0.06
N PHE A 94 -45.70 -4.90 0.76
CA PHE A 94 -44.28 -4.96 0.42
C PHE A 94 -43.57 -6.21 0.97
N LEU A 95 -44.24 -7.00 1.82
CA LEU A 95 -43.64 -8.13 2.50
C LEU A 95 -43.95 -9.45 1.77
N SER A 96 -43.01 -10.39 1.86
CA SER A 96 -43.23 -11.78 1.45
C SER A 96 -44.35 -12.44 2.28
N PRO A 97 -44.94 -13.57 1.83
CA PRO A 97 -45.96 -14.29 2.62
C PRO A 97 -45.52 -14.62 4.06
N THR A 98 -44.22 -14.92 4.26
CA THR A 98 -43.65 -15.16 5.59
C THR A 98 -43.61 -13.89 6.44
N GLY A 99 -43.23 -12.75 5.86
CA GLY A 99 -43.27 -11.45 6.53
C GLY A 99 -44.70 -11.02 6.85
N GLN A 100 -45.63 -11.23 5.93
CA GLN A 100 -47.05 -10.96 6.13
C GLN A 100 -47.63 -11.71 7.34
N ALA A 101 -47.30 -13.00 7.50
CA ALA A 101 -47.73 -13.79 8.65
C ALA A 101 -47.19 -13.27 9.99
N ARG A 102 -46.04 -12.57 9.99
CA ARG A 102 -45.43 -11.97 11.19
C ARG A 102 -45.99 -10.58 11.52
N THR A 103 -46.74 -9.98 10.60
CA THR A 103 -47.43 -8.71 10.86
C THR A 103 -48.78 -8.93 11.54
N LEU A 104 -49.13 -8.03 12.47
CA LEU A 104 -50.39 -8.13 13.20
C LEU A 104 -51.51 -7.38 12.46
N ARG A 105 -52.41 -8.12 11.79
CA ARG A 105 -53.62 -7.58 11.14
C ARG A 105 -54.84 -7.93 12.01
N GLY A 106 -55.62 -6.94 12.43
CA GLY A 106 -56.81 -7.15 13.24
C GLY A 106 -57.74 -5.94 13.27
N THR A 107 -58.96 -6.14 13.77
CA THR A 107 -60.02 -5.11 13.81
C THR A 107 -60.21 -4.53 15.21
N SER A 108 -59.63 -5.15 16.24
CA SER A 108 -59.77 -4.74 17.65
C SER A 108 -58.49 -4.13 18.23
N ASN A 109 -58.62 -3.29 19.26
CA ASN A 109 -57.47 -2.67 19.97
C ASN A 109 -56.51 -3.68 20.62
N ARG A 110 -56.94 -4.94 20.82
CA ARG A 110 -56.09 -6.02 21.34
C ARG A 110 -55.19 -6.63 20.24
N GLU A 111 -55.39 -6.21 19.00
CA GLU A 111 -54.71 -6.67 17.79
C GLU A 111 -53.96 -5.53 17.08
N GLY A 112 -53.68 -4.42 17.80
CA GLY A 112 -52.99 -3.24 17.27
C GLY A 112 -51.47 -3.29 17.39
N THR A 113 -50.78 -2.55 16.51
CA THR A 113 -49.33 -2.31 16.60
C THR A 113 -49.05 -1.27 17.70
N HIS A 114 -48.32 -1.66 18.74
CA HIS A 114 -48.00 -0.80 19.90
C HIS A 114 -46.52 -0.40 19.96
N ARG A 115 -45.64 -1.16 19.30
CA ARG A 115 -44.20 -0.87 19.17
C ARG A 115 -43.86 -0.47 17.74
N PHE A 116 -42.81 0.33 17.58
CA PHE A 116 -42.25 0.63 16.26
C PHE A 116 -41.57 -0.61 15.71
N VAL A 117 -41.78 -0.92 14.43
CA VAL A 117 -41.10 -2.04 13.76
C VAL A 117 -40.37 -1.54 12.52
N ILE A 118 -39.07 -1.78 12.48
CA ILE A 118 -38.21 -1.48 11.35
C ILE A 118 -38.06 -2.77 10.54
N TRP A 119 -38.67 -2.78 9.37
CA TRP A 119 -38.53 -3.83 8.38
C TRP A 119 -37.45 -3.43 7.37
N LEU A 120 -36.39 -4.23 7.29
CA LEU A 120 -35.28 -4.02 6.37
C LEU A 120 -35.20 -5.14 5.33
N PRO A 121 -34.59 -4.90 4.16
CA PRO A 121 -34.35 -5.96 3.20
C PRO A 121 -33.46 -7.08 3.77
N GLN A 122 -33.75 -8.34 3.43
CA GLN A 122 -33.00 -9.49 3.95
C GLN A 122 -31.54 -9.53 3.48
N SER A 123 -31.22 -8.98 2.31
CA SER A 123 -29.84 -8.90 1.82
C SER A 123 -28.89 -8.15 2.77
N TRP A 124 -29.43 -7.31 3.66
CA TRP A 124 -28.66 -6.52 4.62
C TRP A 124 -28.03 -7.37 5.73
N ARG A 125 -28.60 -8.56 5.98
CA ARG A 125 -28.05 -9.54 6.95
C ARG A 125 -26.92 -10.41 6.38
N LYS A 126 -26.61 -10.32 5.07
CA LYS A 126 -25.58 -11.18 4.43
C LYS A 126 -24.18 -10.92 5.00
N ASP A 127 -23.87 -9.67 5.37
CA ASP A 127 -22.60 -9.29 6.00
C ASP A 127 -22.85 -9.00 7.49
N VAL A 128 -22.40 -9.90 8.36
CA VAL A 128 -22.63 -9.83 9.81
C VAL A 128 -22.01 -8.58 10.42
N GLU A 129 -20.86 -8.13 9.92
CA GLU A 129 -20.14 -6.98 10.48
C GLU A 129 -20.83 -5.67 10.08
N LEU A 130 -21.25 -5.56 8.81
CA LEU A 130 -22.03 -4.42 8.34
C LEU A 130 -23.40 -4.36 9.03
N TRP A 131 -24.05 -5.53 9.20
CA TRP A 131 -25.31 -5.62 9.93
C TRP A 131 -25.15 -5.14 11.37
N SER A 132 -24.08 -5.55 12.05
CA SER A 132 -23.80 -5.14 13.44
C SER A 132 -23.60 -3.63 13.55
N LEU A 133 -22.81 -3.04 12.65
CA LEU A 133 -22.60 -1.58 12.57
C LEU A 133 -23.92 -0.84 12.30
N LEU A 134 -24.78 -1.38 11.43
CA LEU A 134 -26.08 -0.79 11.13
C LEU A 134 -27.01 -0.83 12.35
N VAL A 135 -27.11 -1.98 13.01
CA VAL A 135 -27.93 -2.16 14.21
C VAL A 135 -27.48 -1.21 15.32
N GLU A 136 -26.17 -1.05 15.51
CA GLU A 136 -25.60 -0.08 16.45
C GLU A 136 -26.01 1.35 16.10
N ARG A 137 -25.89 1.76 14.84
CA ARG A 137 -26.31 3.11 14.38
C ARG A 137 -27.81 3.35 14.50
N ILE A 138 -28.64 2.35 14.20
CA ILE A 138 -30.09 2.42 14.43
C ILE A 138 -30.34 2.61 15.93
N GLY A 139 -29.63 1.86 16.78
CA GLY A 139 -29.71 2.00 18.24
C GLY A 139 -29.33 3.38 18.73
N GLU A 140 -28.23 3.96 18.23
CA GLU A 140 -27.81 5.33 18.54
C GLU A 140 -28.87 6.36 18.11
N ALA A 141 -29.44 6.21 16.92
CA ALA A 141 -30.45 7.12 16.38
C ALA A 141 -31.74 7.09 17.22
N LEU A 142 -32.20 5.90 17.60
CA LEU A 142 -33.42 5.72 18.41
C LEU A 142 -33.18 6.00 19.91
N GLY A 143 -31.93 5.91 20.35
CA GLY A 143 -31.48 6.08 21.74
C GLY A 143 -31.49 4.80 22.57
N GLN A 144 -31.94 3.68 22.01
CA GLN A 144 -31.88 2.34 22.59
C GLN A 144 -31.66 1.31 21.48
N PRO A 145 -30.88 0.23 21.71
CA PRO A 145 -30.67 -0.82 20.72
C PRO A 145 -31.99 -1.51 20.38
N PRO A 146 -32.29 -1.77 19.09
CA PRO A 146 -33.51 -2.45 18.71
C PRO A 146 -33.47 -3.94 19.09
N GLU A 147 -34.65 -4.51 19.32
CA GLU A 147 -34.85 -5.93 19.59
C GLU A 147 -35.21 -6.66 18.29
N GLU A 148 -34.70 -7.87 18.07
CA GLU A 148 -35.10 -8.65 16.89
C GLU A 148 -36.54 -9.15 17.01
N LEU A 149 -37.33 -8.92 15.97
CA LEU A 149 -38.67 -9.47 15.84
C LEU A 149 -38.57 -10.99 15.62
N ALA A 150 -39.31 -11.76 16.41
CA ALA A 150 -39.37 -13.21 16.32
C ALA A 150 -39.76 -13.69 14.91
N GLU A 151 -39.23 -14.85 14.52
CA GLU A 151 -39.59 -15.49 13.25
C GLU A 151 -40.95 -16.22 13.34
N GLU A 152 -41.32 -16.69 14.53
CA GLU A 152 -42.61 -17.32 14.78
C GLU A 152 -43.74 -16.27 14.86
N PRO A 153 -44.81 -16.39 14.06
CA PRO A 153 -45.92 -15.42 14.00
C PRO A 153 -46.56 -15.08 15.35
N GLU A 154 -46.79 -16.07 16.22
CA GLU A 154 -47.44 -15.84 17.51
C GLU A 154 -46.56 -15.03 18.47
N GLN A 155 -45.25 -15.29 18.45
CA GLN A 155 -44.28 -14.55 19.25
C GLN A 155 -44.08 -13.14 18.70
N ALA A 156 -44.01 -13.01 17.37
CA ALA A 156 -43.92 -11.72 16.69
C ALA A 156 -45.14 -10.85 17.01
N ALA A 157 -46.35 -11.43 16.98
CA ALA A 157 -47.58 -10.76 17.37
C ALA A 157 -47.56 -10.29 18.83
N ALA A 158 -47.04 -11.11 19.75
CA ALA A 158 -46.90 -10.77 21.17
C ALA A 158 -45.88 -9.63 21.41
N GLN A 159 -44.81 -9.57 20.61
CA GLN A 159 -43.87 -8.44 20.60
C GLN A 159 -44.55 -7.18 20.05
N TYR A 160 -45.22 -7.28 18.89
CA TYR A 160 -45.92 -6.20 18.20
C TYR A 160 -46.92 -5.44 19.08
N ASN A 161 -47.72 -6.19 19.84
CA ASN A 161 -48.77 -5.63 20.71
C ASN A 161 -48.31 -5.38 22.15
N ASN A 162 -47.02 -5.62 22.47
CA ASN A 162 -46.48 -5.50 23.82
C ASN A 162 -47.35 -6.22 24.88
N ARG A 163 -47.67 -7.50 24.65
CA ARG A 163 -48.65 -8.25 25.46
C ARG A 163 -48.34 -8.30 26.96
N SER A 164 -47.06 -8.16 27.33
CA SER A 164 -46.58 -8.10 28.71
C SER A 164 -47.01 -6.83 29.45
N GLY A 165 -47.39 -5.77 28.73
CA GLY A 165 -47.81 -4.49 29.30
C GLY A 165 -46.65 -3.65 29.86
N ASP A 166 -45.40 -3.99 29.53
CA ASP A 166 -44.24 -3.26 30.03
C ASP A 166 -44.07 -1.94 29.27
N ALA A 167 -44.30 -0.81 29.96
CA ALA A 167 -44.20 0.51 29.37
C ALA A 167 -42.77 0.84 28.87
N SER A 168 -41.73 0.20 29.40
CA SER A 168 -40.34 0.43 28.97
C SER A 168 -40.10 -0.07 27.53
N LEU A 169 -40.77 -1.16 27.14
CA LEU A 169 -40.64 -1.77 25.82
C LEU A 169 -41.25 -0.94 24.69
N LEU A 170 -42.14 0.00 25.01
CA LEU A 170 -42.72 0.93 24.02
C LEU A 170 -41.68 1.89 23.43
N SER A 171 -40.58 2.11 24.15
CA SER A 171 -39.44 2.91 23.67
C SER A 171 -38.39 2.10 22.90
N VAL A 172 -38.49 0.77 22.92
CA VAL A 172 -37.58 -0.16 22.21
C VAL A 172 -38.22 -0.57 20.89
N ALA A 173 -37.62 -0.17 19.76
CA ALA A 173 -38.07 -0.59 18.45
C ALA A 173 -37.76 -2.07 18.18
N LEU A 174 -38.59 -2.71 17.35
CA LEU A 174 -38.38 -4.04 16.82
C LEU A 174 -37.68 -3.95 15.46
N LEU A 175 -36.82 -4.91 15.16
CA LEU A 175 -36.08 -5.01 13.91
C LEU A 175 -36.38 -6.35 13.23
N ALA A 176 -36.80 -6.29 11.98
CA ALA A 176 -37.13 -7.45 11.17
C ALA A 176 -36.48 -7.34 9.79
N THR A 177 -36.25 -8.47 9.16
CA THR A 177 -35.85 -8.53 7.75
C THR A 177 -36.77 -9.39 6.93
N ASP A 178 -36.97 -9.04 5.66
CA ASP A 178 -37.83 -9.78 4.74
C ASP A 178 -37.29 -9.73 3.28
N PRO A 179 -37.39 -10.84 2.51
CA PRO A 179 -36.95 -10.86 1.11
C PRO A 179 -37.84 -10.08 0.14
N GLY A 180 -39.14 -9.88 0.46
CA GLY A 180 -40.02 -9.05 -0.37
C GLY A 180 -39.54 -7.59 -0.45
N LEU A 181 -38.86 -7.12 0.59
CA LEU A 181 -38.22 -5.81 0.64
C LEU A 181 -36.93 -5.73 -0.17
N ASP A 182 -36.29 -6.86 -0.48
CA ASP A 182 -35.17 -6.89 -1.43
C ASP A 182 -35.65 -6.59 -2.85
N GLU A 183 -36.80 -7.15 -3.24
CA GLU A 183 -37.44 -6.95 -4.55
C GLU A 183 -38.04 -5.55 -4.67
N ALA A 184 -38.76 -5.09 -3.64
CA ALA A 184 -39.31 -3.74 -3.60
C ALA A 184 -38.23 -2.65 -3.48
N GLY A 185 -37.04 -2.99 -2.95
CA GLY A 185 -35.94 -2.05 -2.81
C GLY A 185 -36.17 -0.96 -1.77
N VAL A 186 -36.90 -1.26 -0.67
CA VAL A 186 -37.32 -0.29 0.34
C VAL A 186 -37.22 -0.85 1.76
N GLY A 187 -36.89 -0.02 2.73
CA GLY A 187 -37.09 -0.31 4.16
C GLY A 187 -38.39 0.34 4.65
N LEU A 188 -39.08 -0.27 5.60
CA LEU A 188 -40.31 0.27 6.17
C LEU A 188 -40.18 0.48 7.67
N LEU A 189 -40.62 1.63 8.16
CA LEU A 189 -40.83 1.86 9.59
C LEU A 189 -42.35 1.84 9.85
N ASP A 190 -42.84 0.72 10.35
CA ASP A 190 -44.24 0.56 10.77
C ASP A 190 -44.42 1.27 12.13
N CYS A 191 -45.19 2.35 12.12
CA CYS A 191 -45.39 3.19 13.29
C CYS A 191 -46.68 2.80 14.01
N PRO A 192 -46.66 2.68 15.35
CA PRO A 192 -47.88 2.55 16.13
C PRO A 192 -48.73 3.82 16.00
N ASP A 193 -49.99 3.78 16.47
CA ASP A 193 -50.80 5.00 16.53
C ASP A 193 -50.15 6.02 17.48
N ILE A 194 -49.94 7.25 16.97
CA ILE A 194 -49.13 8.30 17.61
C ILE A 194 -50.03 9.34 18.30
N VAL A 195 -51.33 9.38 17.95
CA VAL A 195 -52.26 10.41 18.43
C VAL A 195 -53.21 9.89 19.51
N SER A 196 -53.53 8.59 19.52
CA SER A 196 -54.47 8.00 20.50
C SER A 196 -54.02 8.14 21.96
N ASP A 197 -54.98 8.46 22.84
CA ASP A 197 -54.77 8.81 24.26
C ASP A 197 -54.26 7.67 25.16
N GLU A 198 -53.62 8.05 26.28
CA GLU A 198 -53.07 7.16 27.31
C GLU A 198 -54.11 6.22 27.95
N GLU A 199 -55.39 6.62 27.95
CA GLU A 199 -56.51 5.89 28.57
C GLU A 199 -56.77 4.52 27.92
N LEU A 200 -56.30 4.30 26.69
CA LEU A 200 -56.40 3.02 25.99
C LEU A 200 -55.33 1.99 26.41
N GLY A 201 -54.44 2.34 27.37
CA GLY A 201 -53.35 1.47 27.83
C GLY A 201 -52.18 1.37 26.84
N LEU A 202 -52.10 2.30 25.90
CA LEU A 202 -51.16 2.27 24.76
C LEU A 202 -49.82 2.97 25.03
N GLY A 203 -49.58 3.43 26.26
CA GLY A 203 -48.43 4.23 26.66
C GLY A 203 -48.52 5.71 26.25
N SER A 204 -47.50 6.50 26.62
CA SER A 204 -47.54 7.95 26.50
C SER A 204 -47.38 8.45 25.06
N PRO A 205 -48.35 9.24 24.52
CA PRO A 205 -48.23 9.88 23.21
C PRO A 205 -46.95 10.71 23.06
N ASP A 206 -46.49 11.35 24.12
CA ASP A 206 -45.27 12.15 24.10
C ASP A 206 -44.01 11.29 23.93
N GLN A 207 -43.98 10.09 24.51
CA GLN A 207 -42.88 9.15 24.31
C GLN A 207 -42.84 8.65 22.86
N ARG A 208 -43.99 8.33 22.26
CA ARG A 208 -44.09 7.92 20.85
C ARG A 208 -43.70 9.05 19.90
N ARG A 209 -44.10 10.29 20.18
CA ARG A 209 -43.70 11.47 19.39
C ARG A 209 -42.20 11.70 19.46
N LYS A 210 -41.58 11.56 20.64
CA LYS A 210 -40.12 11.65 20.79
C LYS A 210 -39.40 10.55 20.00
N LEU A 211 -39.89 9.32 20.08
CA LEU A 211 -39.31 8.20 19.33
C LEU A 211 -39.49 8.36 17.82
N LEU A 212 -40.65 8.84 17.36
CA LEU A 212 -40.88 9.19 15.96
C LEU A 212 -39.93 10.29 15.49
N GLY A 213 -39.73 11.34 16.29
CA GLY A 213 -38.80 12.43 15.99
C GLY A 213 -37.34 11.97 15.93
N ARG A 214 -36.99 10.89 16.63
CA ARG A 214 -35.68 10.23 16.51
C ARG A 214 -35.60 9.35 15.26
N ALA A 215 -36.60 8.51 15.04
CA ALA A 215 -36.71 7.61 13.90
C ALA A 215 -36.80 8.36 12.55
N ALA A 216 -37.29 9.60 12.57
CA ALA A 216 -37.24 10.55 11.46
C ALA A 216 -35.89 10.61 10.74
N THR A 217 -34.78 10.54 11.50
CA THR A 217 -33.41 10.60 10.96
C THR A 217 -33.05 9.39 10.08
N LEU A 218 -33.79 8.29 10.22
CA LEU A 218 -33.66 7.06 9.44
C LEU A 218 -34.46 7.12 8.14
N CYS A 219 -35.44 8.01 8.03
CA CYS A 219 -36.46 7.96 6.99
C CYS A 219 -36.16 8.90 5.82
N SER A 220 -36.38 8.40 4.61
CA SER A 220 -36.35 9.16 3.35
C SER A 220 -37.69 9.82 3.03
N ALA A 221 -38.79 9.27 3.54
CA ALA A 221 -40.15 9.78 3.31
C ALA A 221 -41.09 9.39 4.45
N PHE A 222 -42.20 10.10 4.53
CA PHE A 222 -43.28 9.83 5.47
C PHE A 222 -44.59 9.57 4.73
N LEU A 223 -45.18 8.39 4.92
CA LEU A 223 -46.44 7.98 4.33
C LEU A 223 -47.52 7.90 5.39
N ILE A 224 -48.54 8.75 5.26
CA ILE A 224 -49.66 8.82 6.20
C ILE A 224 -50.85 8.08 5.60
N VAL A 225 -51.32 7.05 6.30
CA VAL A 225 -52.45 6.20 5.88
C VAL A 225 -53.72 6.63 6.61
N THR A 226 -54.74 6.98 5.85
CA THR A 226 -56.06 7.42 6.36
C THR A 226 -57.19 6.71 5.63
N ASP A 227 -58.38 6.69 6.24
CA ASP A 227 -59.61 6.23 5.58
C ASP A 227 -60.22 7.41 4.80
N ALA A 228 -60.80 7.13 3.62
CA ALA A 228 -61.58 8.11 2.85
C ALA A 228 -62.68 8.79 3.69
N ALA A 229 -63.25 8.10 4.68
CA ALA A 229 -64.25 8.66 5.59
C ALA A 229 -63.69 9.67 6.61
N SER A 230 -62.37 9.65 6.87
CA SER A 230 -61.69 10.45 7.90
C SER A 230 -61.20 11.82 7.42
N SER A 231 -61.66 12.29 6.26
CA SER A 231 -61.22 13.58 5.68
C SER A 231 -61.49 14.81 6.56
N ARG A 232 -62.48 14.74 7.46
CA ARG A 232 -62.82 15.82 8.41
C ARG A 232 -62.35 15.55 9.84
N ASP A 233 -61.57 14.49 10.04
CA ASP A 233 -61.09 14.11 11.36
C ASP A 233 -59.95 15.04 11.82
N THR A 234 -60.07 15.57 13.03
CA THR A 234 -59.03 16.40 13.65
C THR A 234 -57.73 15.64 13.88
N THR A 235 -57.81 14.31 14.09
CA THR A 235 -56.64 13.45 14.31
C THR A 235 -55.72 13.34 13.09
N LEU A 236 -56.28 13.34 11.86
CA LEU A 236 -55.50 13.37 10.62
C LEU A 236 -54.71 14.68 10.49
N ALA A 237 -55.36 15.81 10.80
CA ALA A 237 -54.70 17.12 10.80
C ALA A 237 -53.59 17.20 11.85
N ASP A 238 -53.78 16.56 13.01
CA ASP A 238 -52.76 16.47 14.06
C ASP A 238 -51.57 15.59 13.65
N LEU A 239 -51.80 14.43 13.02
CA LEU A 239 -50.72 13.60 12.46
C LEU A 239 -49.90 14.35 11.42
N MET A 240 -50.57 15.06 10.51
CA MET A 240 -49.94 15.88 9.48
C MET A 240 -49.10 17.02 10.08
N ARG A 241 -49.61 17.66 11.14
CA ARG A 241 -48.87 18.67 11.91
C ARG A 241 -47.63 18.07 12.58
N ILE A 242 -47.77 16.95 13.29
CA ILE A 242 -46.64 16.26 13.94
C ILE A 242 -45.57 15.88 12.92
N ALA A 243 -45.96 15.32 11.77
CA ALA A 243 -45.05 15.01 10.69
C ALA A 243 -44.35 16.26 10.13
N SER A 244 -45.07 17.39 10.05
CA SER A 244 -44.50 18.68 9.62
C SER A 244 -43.49 19.26 10.59
N ASP A 245 -43.79 19.18 11.90
CA ASP A 245 -42.98 19.79 12.94
C ASP A 245 -41.70 18.99 13.21
N LEU A 246 -41.80 17.65 13.19
CA LEU A 246 -40.67 16.77 13.49
C LEU A 246 -39.70 16.62 12.31
N MET A 247 -40.13 16.87 11.07
CA MET A 247 -39.36 16.55 9.87
C MET A 247 -39.45 17.62 8.77
N PRO A 248 -38.95 18.85 9.03
CA PRO A 248 -38.91 19.87 8.00
C PRO A 248 -37.96 19.44 6.85
N GLY A 249 -38.52 19.20 5.67
CA GLY A 249 -37.76 18.87 4.45
C GLY A 249 -37.81 17.42 3.99
N VAL A 250 -38.45 16.52 4.74
CA VAL A 250 -38.72 15.14 4.29
C VAL A 250 -40.01 15.12 3.45
N PRO A 251 -40.05 14.47 2.27
CA PRO A 251 -41.27 14.35 1.47
C PRO A 251 -42.35 13.61 2.25
N ARG A 252 -43.56 14.19 2.25
CA ARG A 252 -44.75 13.64 2.91
C ARG A 252 -45.75 13.19 1.86
N MET A 253 -46.35 12.04 2.09
CA MET A 253 -47.29 11.39 1.18
C MET A 253 -48.53 10.99 1.95
N LEU A 254 -49.68 11.02 1.28
CA LEU A 254 -50.96 10.64 1.87
C LEU A 254 -51.50 9.43 1.11
N ALA A 255 -51.80 8.35 1.81
CA ALA A 255 -52.44 7.14 1.29
C ALA A 255 -53.87 7.05 1.84
N VAL A 256 -54.85 7.31 0.96
CA VAL A 256 -56.27 7.23 1.27
C VAL A 256 -56.76 5.83 0.96
N ASN A 257 -57.08 5.07 2.00
CA ASN A 257 -57.54 3.71 1.91
C ASN A 257 -59.09 3.65 1.98
N LYS A 258 -59.66 2.50 1.59
CA LYS A 258 -61.09 2.19 1.69
C LYS A 258 -62.00 3.16 0.89
N VAL A 259 -61.53 3.64 -0.26
CA VAL A 259 -62.33 4.46 -1.16
C VAL A 259 -63.54 3.65 -1.65
N ARG A 260 -64.74 4.23 -1.57
CA ARG A 260 -65.98 3.54 -1.95
C ARG A 260 -66.23 3.67 -3.46
N PRO A 261 -66.94 2.72 -4.10
CA PRO A 261 -67.20 2.73 -5.56
C PRO A 261 -67.89 3.99 -6.09
N ARG A 262 -68.62 4.71 -5.22
CA ARG A 262 -69.35 5.94 -5.57
C ARG A 262 -68.43 7.18 -5.62
N GLN A 263 -67.19 7.06 -5.14
CA GLN A 263 -66.23 8.15 -5.10
C GLN A 263 -65.26 7.99 -6.28
N THR A 264 -65.22 9.00 -7.15
CA THR A 264 -64.22 9.05 -8.23
C THR A 264 -62.87 9.50 -7.67
N PRO A 265 -61.74 9.16 -8.32
CA PRO A 265 -60.41 9.62 -7.89
C PRO A 265 -60.33 11.14 -7.74
N ASP A 266 -61.01 11.90 -8.61
CA ASP A 266 -61.03 13.36 -8.57
C ASP A 266 -61.76 13.89 -7.34
N GLN A 267 -62.86 13.24 -6.93
CA GLN A 267 -63.55 13.58 -5.68
C GLN A 267 -62.66 13.31 -4.46
N VAL A 268 -61.84 12.26 -4.51
CA VAL A 268 -60.84 11.98 -3.46
C VAL A 268 -59.77 13.07 -3.46
N PHE A 269 -59.27 13.46 -4.64
CA PHE A 269 -58.30 14.55 -4.78
C PHE A 269 -58.84 15.86 -4.19
N GLU A 270 -60.00 16.33 -4.66
CA GLU A 270 -60.65 17.56 -4.19
C GLU A 270 -60.91 17.54 -2.67
N THR A 271 -61.30 16.38 -2.12
CA THR A 271 -61.58 16.23 -0.70
C THR A 271 -60.34 16.44 0.17
N PHE A 272 -59.18 15.93 -0.26
CA PHE A 272 -57.93 15.97 0.51
C PHE A 272 -56.97 17.07 0.05
N GLU A 273 -57.27 17.78 -1.05
CA GLU A 273 -56.45 18.89 -1.57
C GLU A 273 -56.20 19.99 -0.53
N PRO A 274 -57.18 20.47 0.25
CA PRO A 274 -56.94 21.53 1.24
C PRO A 274 -55.95 21.12 2.33
N LEU A 275 -56.03 19.87 2.79
CA LEU A 275 -55.10 19.29 3.76
C LEU A 275 -53.71 19.10 3.14
N SER A 276 -53.67 18.62 1.90
CA SER A 276 -52.43 18.38 1.15
C SER A 276 -51.64 19.67 0.93
N LYS A 277 -52.31 20.75 0.50
CA LYS A 277 -51.70 22.07 0.32
C LYS A 277 -51.25 22.68 1.65
N LYS A 278 -52.06 22.59 2.70
CA LYS A 278 -51.76 23.16 4.03
C LYS A 278 -50.52 22.54 4.66
N PHE A 279 -50.36 21.23 4.55
CA PHE A 279 -49.26 20.49 5.19
C PHE A 279 -48.15 20.07 4.22
N GLY A 280 -48.20 20.50 2.96
CA GLY A 280 -47.15 20.23 1.97
C GLY A 280 -46.98 18.74 1.66
N VAL A 281 -48.09 18.04 1.42
CA VAL A 281 -48.10 16.67 0.90
C VAL A 281 -47.66 16.71 -0.56
N ALA A 282 -46.64 15.92 -0.91
CA ALA A 282 -46.05 15.87 -2.24
C ALA A 282 -46.87 15.00 -3.21
N THR A 283 -47.43 13.89 -2.71
CA THR A 283 -48.15 12.91 -3.53
C THR A 283 -49.34 12.33 -2.76
N LEU A 284 -50.48 12.22 -3.43
CA LEU A 284 -51.69 11.57 -2.94
C LEU A 284 -51.84 10.21 -3.61
N TYR A 285 -51.99 9.15 -2.81
CA TYR A 285 -52.30 7.80 -3.24
C TYR A 285 -53.70 7.43 -2.76
N ALA A 286 -54.42 6.64 -3.56
CA ALA A 286 -55.73 6.10 -3.21
C ALA A 286 -55.78 4.58 -3.41
N ALA A 287 -56.55 3.89 -2.58
CA ALA A 287 -56.90 2.48 -2.74
C ALA A 287 -58.41 2.28 -2.53
N TYR A 288 -59.04 1.60 -3.48
CA TYR A 288 -60.44 1.19 -3.36
C TYR A 288 -60.61 0.07 -2.35
N ASP A 289 -61.77 0.05 -1.69
CA ASP A 289 -62.11 -0.95 -0.69
C ASP A 289 -62.35 -2.32 -1.34
N PHE A 290 -61.39 -3.23 -1.25
CA PHE A 290 -61.45 -4.57 -1.85
C PHE A 290 -62.48 -5.50 -1.18
N ASP A 291 -62.88 -5.20 0.07
CA ASP A 291 -63.91 -5.96 0.80
C ASP A 291 -65.30 -5.71 0.20
N VAL A 292 -65.49 -4.61 -0.53
CA VAL A 292 -66.74 -4.28 -1.21
C VAL A 292 -66.72 -4.84 -2.64
N PRO A 293 -67.59 -5.81 -2.98
CA PRO A 293 -67.60 -6.42 -4.32
C PRO A 293 -67.80 -5.40 -5.46
N ALA A 294 -68.55 -4.33 -5.20
CA ALA A 294 -68.80 -3.26 -6.16
C ALA A 294 -67.56 -2.39 -6.46
N SER A 295 -66.48 -2.49 -5.67
CA SER A 295 -65.22 -1.78 -5.90
C SER A 295 -64.31 -2.46 -6.92
N ARG A 296 -64.50 -3.76 -7.16
CA ARG A 296 -63.65 -4.57 -8.06
C ARG A 296 -63.41 -3.97 -9.45
N PRO A 297 -64.39 -3.32 -10.12
CA PRO A 297 -64.17 -2.70 -11.42
C PRO A 297 -63.24 -1.47 -11.39
N PHE A 298 -62.97 -0.89 -10.21
CA PHE A 298 -62.19 0.32 -10.05
C PHE A 298 -60.77 0.05 -9.52
N ILE A 299 -60.50 -1.15 -9.02
CA ILE A 299 -59.18 -1.56 -8.51
C ILE A 299 -58.24 -1.78 -9.70
N PRO A 300 -57.10 -1.05 -9.78
CA PRO A 300 -56.09 -1.27 -10.82
C PRO A 300 -55.54 -2.69 -10.82
N ARG A 301 -55.24 -3.20 -12.01
CA ARG A 301 -54.64 -4.54 -12.19
C ARG A 301 -53.18 -4.39 -12.60
N GLU A 302 -52.29 -5.12 -11.93
CA GLU A 302 -50.89 -5.27 -12.34
C GLU A 302 -50.84 -6.20 -13.55
N SER A 303 -50.90 -5.63 -14.76
CA SER A 303 -50.81 -6.27 -16.09
C SER A 303 -52.01 -7.10 -16.60
N ASP A 304 -52.12 -7.13 -17.94
CA ASP A 304 -53.13 -7.86 -18.72
C ASP A 304 -53.00 -9.39 -18.53
N ASP A 305 -53.51 -9.92 -17.42
CA ASP A 305 -53.97 -11.31 -17.36
C ASP A 305 -55.30 -11.40 -18.16
N ASP A 306 -55.17 -11.27 -19.48
CA ASP A 306 -56.24 -11.49 -20.46
C ASP A 306 -56.41 -12.99 -20.79
N SER A 307 -55.95 -13.86 -19.88
CA SER A 307 -56.28 -15.28 -19.91
C SER A 307 -57.52 -15.48 -19.05
N GLY A 308 -58.69 -15.57 -19.70
CA GLY A 308 -59.88 -16.13 -19.08
C GLY A 308 -59.62 -17.53 -18.53
N ALA A 309 -59.18 -17.60 -17.27
CA ALA A 309 -59.10 -18.82 -16.49
C ALA A 309 -59.19 -18.43 -15.01
N VAL A 310 -60.38 -18.63 -14.46
CA VAL A 310 -60.56 -18.83 -13.03
C VAL A 310 -59.81 -20.12 -12.68
N THR A 311 -58.51 -20.01 -12.43
CA THR A 311 -57.68 -21.11 -11.92
C THR A 311 -56.85 -20.61 -10.75
N GLY A 312 -57.44 -20.71 -9.56
CA GLY A 312 -56.78 -21.33 -8.41
C GLY A 312 -55.57 -20.65 -7.77
N ASP A 313 -55.68 -19.37 -7.40
CA ASP A 313 -54.86 -18.82 -6.29
C ASP A 313 -55.76 -18.10 -5.26
N SER A 314 -56.86 -18.77 -4.89
CA SER A 314 -57.91 -18.29 -3.98
C SER A 314 -57.51 -18.21 -2.50
N ASP A 315 -56.26 -18.52 -2.16
CA ASP A 315 -55.78 -18.60 -0.77
C ASP A 315 -54.93 -17.39 -0.35
N ARG A 316 -54.70 -16.42 -1.24
CA ARG A 316 -54.02 -15.16 -0.86
C ARG A 316 -55.04 -14.16 -0.33
N GLU A 317 -54.84 -13.72 0.91
CA GLU A 317 -55.62 -12.61 1.48
C GLU A 317 -55.53 -11.38 0.56
N PRO A 318 -56.66 -10.77 0.16
CA PRO A 318 -56.64 -9.59 -0.69
C PRO A 318 -55.98 -8.41 0.04
N LEU A 319 -55.12 -7.69 -0.68
CA LEU A 319 -54.37 -6.52 -0.18
C LEU A 319 -54.77 -5.25 -0.93
N PRO A 320 -54.65 -4.06 -0.30
CA PRO A 320 -54.99 -2.80 -0.94
C PRO A 320 -53.98 -2.44 -2.04
N VAL A 321 -54.48 -2.07 -3.21
CA VAL A 321 -53.68 -1.58 -4.34
C VAL A 321 -53.71 -0.06 -4.36
N PHE A 322 -52.61 0.57 -3.93
CA PHE A 322 -52.48 2.02 -3.88
C PHE A 322 -51.91 2.57 -5.19
N PHE A 323 -52.63 3.54 -5.78
CA PHE A 323 -52.20 4.24 -6.99
C PHE A 323 -52.20 5.76 -6.78
N GLU A 324 -51.26 6.45 -7.41
CA GLU A 324 -51.16 7.92 -7.36
C GLU A 324 -52.39 8.56 -8.02
N VAL A 325 -53.01 9.53 -7.35
CA VAL A 325 -54.14 10.31 -7.87
C VAL A 325 -53.62 11.60 -8.47
N ALA A 326 -53.79 11.78 -9.77
CA ALA A 326 -53.42 12.99 -10.47
C ALA A 326 -54.49 14.09 -10.32
N GLU A 327 -54.08 15.35 -10.44
CA GLU A 327 -55.00 16.51 -10.46
C GLU A 327 -55.91 16.50 -11.70
N ASP A 328 -55.40 16.00 -12.83
CA ASP A 328 -56.13 15.87 -14.08
C ASP A 328 -57.01 14.59 -14.08
N PRO A 329 -58.35 14.71 -14.21
CA PRO A 329 -59.26 13.57 -14.23
C PRO A 329 -59.02 12.58 -15.36
N ASP A 330 -58.63 13.07 -16.55
CA ASP A 330 -58.35 12.22 -17.71
C ASP A 330 -57.13 11.33 -17.49
N SER A 331 -56.28 11.72 -16.53
CA SER A 331 -55.13 10.95 -16.09
C SER A 331 -55.50 9.87 -15.06
N ASN A 332 -56.75 9.74 -14.60
CA ASN A 332 -57.16 8.75 -13.59
C ASN A 332 -58.19 7.71 -14.13
N PRO A 333 -57.91 6.98 -15.23
CA PRO A 333 -58.86 6.01 -15.77
C PRO A 333 -59.14 4.87 -14.78
N PRO A 334 -60.42 4.44 -14.62
CA PRO A 334 -60.77 3.33 -13.73
C PRO A 334 -60.04 2.05 -14.11
N ALA A 335 -59.39 1.41 -13.13
CA ALA A 335 -58.66 0.14 -13.27
C ALA A 335 -57.48 0.10 -14.28
N VAL A 336 -57.26 1.15 -15.09
CA VAL A 336 -56.21 1.21 -16.14
C VAL A 336 -55.14 2.22 -15.75
N ILE A 337 -54.60 2.09 -14.53
CA ILE A 337 -53.50 2.94 -14.06
C ILE A 337 -52.17 2.25 -14.36
N SER A 338 -51.23 3.01 -14.92
CA SER A 338 -49.90 2.49 -15.25
C SER A 338 -49.10 2.06 -14.00
N PRO A 339 -48.35 0.94 -14.02
CA PRO A 339 -47.66 0.41 -12.85
C PRO A 339 -46.63 1.34 -12.21
N ASP A 340 -46.04 2.25 -12.99
CA ASP A 340 -45.09 3.25 -12.49
C ASP A 340 -45.73 4.24 -11.50
N ARG A 341 -47.07 4.34 -11.48
CA ARG A 341 -47.87 5.16 -10.56
C ARG A 341 -48.37 4.41 -9.34
N PHE A 342 -48.06 3.12 -9.22
CA PHE A 342 -48.37 2.38 -7.99
C PHE A 342 -47.42 2.77 -6.87
N LEU A 343 -47.92 2.66 -5.63
CA LEU A 343 -47.11 2.91 -4.44
C LEU A 343 -45.89 1.98 -4.37
N THR A 344 -45.96 0.80 -4.98
CA THR A 344 -44.83 -0.14 -5.10
C THR A 344 -43.65 0.45 -5.88
N ALA A 345 -43.88 1.42 -6.78
CA ALA A 345 -42.84 2.13 -7.53
C ALA A 345 -42.18 3.28 -6.75
N LEU A 346 -42.71 3.65 -5.57
CA LEU A 346 -42.23 4.73 -4.70
C LEU A 346 -40.70 4.74 -4.47
N PRO A 347 -40.03 3.60 -4.23
CA PRO A 347 -38.60 3.60 -3.87
C PRO A 347 -37.71 4.22 -4.95
N THR A 348 -38.09 4.09 -6.22
CA THR A 348 -37.36 4.67 -7.36
C THR A 348 -37.45 6.20 -7.44
N ARG A 349 -38.42 6.80 -6.75
CA ARG A 349 -38.74 8.24 -6.77
C ARG A 349 -38.19 8.99 -5.55
N LEU A 350 -37.67 8.29 -4.54
CA LEU A 350 -37.23 8.88 -3.27
C LEU A 350 -35.72 9.10 -3.23
N ASP A 351 -35.33 10.22 -2.59
CA ASP A 351 -33.93 10.51 -2.27
C ASP A 351 -33.44 9.71 -1.05
N ARG A 352 -32.13 9.50 -0.99
CA ARG A 352 -31.45 8.71 0.05
C ARG A 352 -31.63 9.31 1.45
N GLY A 353 -31.81 8.46 2.47
CA GLY A 353 -31.93 8.88 3.87
C GLY A 353 -30.62 9.45 4.44
N VAL A 354 -30.73 10.33 5.43
CA VAL A 354 -29.58 11.05 6.03
C VAL A 354 -28.61 10.10 6.75
N LEU A 355 -29.11 9.18 7.57
CA LEU A 355 -28.26 8.24 8.31
C LEU A 355 -27.42 7.34 7.39
N PHE A 356 -27.99 6.88 6.28
CA PHE A 356 -27.30 6.04 5.30
C PHE A 356 -26.19 6.80 4.56
N SER A 357 -26.41 8.08 4.28
CA SER A 357 -25.36 8.94 3.73
C SER A 357 -24.19 9.14 4.70
N GLN A 358 -24.46 9.25 6.00
CA GLN A 358 -23.43 9.35 7.04
C GLN A 358 -22.65 8.06 7.21
N LEU A 359 -23.34 6.91 7.20
CA LEU A 359 -22.70 5.59 7.25
C LEU A 359 -21.77 5.36 6.07
N GLN A 360 -22.24 5.64 4.85
CA GLN A 360 -21.43 5.53 3.63
C GLN A 360 -20.19 6.43 3.71
N ARG A 361 -20.36 7.68 4.17
CA ARG A 361 -19.26 8.61 4.37
C ARG A 361 -18.24 8.09 5.40
N ALA A 362 -18.70 7.52 6.51
CA ALA A 362 -17.82 6.94 7.53
C ALA A 362 -17.03 5.74 7.01
N LEU A 363 -17.68 4.82 6.28
CA LEU A 363 -17.03 3.67 5.64
C LEU A 363 -16.01 4.12 4.58
N ARG A 364 -16.34 5.14 3.80
CA ARG A 364 -15.42 5.75 2.83
C ARG A 364 -14.19 6.35 3.51
N ILE A 365 -14.37 7.16 4.56
CA ILE A 365 -13.25 7.75 5.32
C ILE A 365 -12.36 6.65 5.90
N ASN A 366 -12.96 5.56 6.39
CA ASN A 366 -12.22 4.40 6.89
C ASN A 366 -11.39 3.75 5.76
N LEU A 367 -12.00 3.50 4.59
CA LEU A 367 -11.29 2.95 3.44
C LEU A 367 -10.13 3.84 2.99
N GLU A 368 -10.38 5.15 2.90
CA GLU A 368 -9.37 6.15 2.59
C GLU A 368 -8.21 6.06 3.59
N LYS A 369 -8.48 6.06 4.89
CA LYS A 369 -7.46 5.97 5.95
C LYS A 369 -6.66 4.68 5.89
N THR A 370 -7.33 3.53 5.74
CA THR A 370 -6.64 2.22 5.67
C THR A 370 -5.75 2.15 4.43
N ILE A 371 -6.23 2.59 3.26
CA ILE A 371 -5.46 2.48 2.02
C ILE A 371 -4.32 3.52 1.96
N TRP A 372 -4.63 4.79 2.20
CA TRP A 372 -3.69 5.90 2.04
C TRP A 372 -2.73 6.05 3.19
N ASP A 373 -3.23 6.06 4.42
CA ASP A 373 -2.44 6.50 5.58
C ASP A 373 -1.76 5.33 6.27
N ARG A 374 -2.34 4.13 6.19
CA ARG A 374 -1.73 2.92 6.74
C ARG A 374 -0.97 2.15 5.67
N GLY A 375 -1.66 1.63 4.66
CA GLY A 375 -1.02 0.71 3.74
C GLY A 375 -0.02 1.37 2.78
N LEU A 376 -0.37 2.48 2.10
CA LEU A 376 0.59 3.16 1.23
C LEU A 376 1.76 3.76 2.02
N GLN A 377 1.52 4.23 3.25
CA GLN A 377 2.59 4.72 4.12
C GLN A 377 3.53 3.59 4.52
N ALA A 378 3.01 2.43 4.94
CA ALA A 378 3.82 1.25 5.27
C ALA A 378 4.69 0.81 4.08
N ILE A 379 4.14 0.84 2.85
CA ILE A 379 4.91 0.54 1.63
C ILE A 379 6.01 1.59 1.38
N ARG A 380 5.74 2.87 1.62
CA ARG A 380 6.75 3.95 1.49
C ARG A 380 7.87 3.80 2.52
N ASP A 381 7.50 3.51 3.76
CA ASP A 381 8.45 3.33 4.86
C ASP A 381 9.33 2.10 4.61
N ASP A 382 8.76 0.98 4.10
CA ASP A 382 9.52 -0.21 3.67
C ASP A 382 10.46 0.11 2.50
N ALA A 383 10.00 0.87 1.49
CA ALA A 383 10.85 1.29 0.38
C ALA A 383 12.01 2.16 0.87
N GLU A 384 11.75 3.17 1.71
CA GLU A 384 12.79 4.04 2.28
C GLU A 384 13.77 3.27 3.17
N ALA A 385 13.26 2.36 4.01
CA ALA A 385 14.08 1.47 4.82
C ALA A 385 14.98 0.56 3.96
N SER A 386 14.47 0.05 2.83
CA SER A 386 15.26 -0.77 1.90
C SER A 386 16.43 0.00 1.29
N PHE A 387 16.21 1.27 0.91
CA PHE A 387 17.27 2.16 0.42
C PHE A 387 18.27 2.51 1.52
N ALA A 388 17.78 2.86 2.72
CA ALA A 388 18.63 3.20 3.86
C ALA A 388 19.53 2.03 4.26
N LYS A 389 18.97 0.81 4.36
CA LYS A 389 19.71 -0.42 4.67
C LYS A 389 20.76 -0.72 3.61
N THR A 390 20.39 -0.64 2.33
CA THR A 390 21.34 -0.84 1.22
C THR A 390 22.48 0.16 1.26
N ARG A 391 22.19 1.45 1.49
CA ARG A 391 23.21 2.50 1.58
C ARG A 391 24.13 2.32 2.79
N GLN A 392 23.60 1.85 3.90
CA GLN A 392 24.39 1.51 5.08
C GLN A 392 25.34 0.35 4.80
N CYS A 393 24.86 -0.71 4.12
CA CYS A 393 25.70 -1.83 3.69
C CYS A 393 26.82 -1.37 2.76
N GLN A 394 26.49 -0.60 1.72
CA GLN A 394 27.46 -0.03 0.79
C GLN A 394 28.53 0.80 1.52
N ARG A 395 28.13 1.57 2.54
CA ARG A 395 29.05 2.39 3.33
C ARG A 395 29.99 1.56 4.19
N VAL A 396 29.49 0.55 4.88
CA VAL A 396 30.35 -0.38 5.64
C VAL A 396 31.35 -1.07 4.72
N LEU A 397 30.91 -1.54 3.55
CA LEU A 397 31.81 -2.18 2.58
C LEU A 397 32.85 -1.21 2.02
N LEU A 398 32.46 0.03 1.74
CA LEU A 398 33.38 1.07 1.29
C LEU A 398 34.40 1.42 2.39
N ASP A 399 33.96 1.61 3.63
CA ASP A 399 34.81 1.96 4.76
C ASP A 399 35.78 0.82 5.11
N ALA A 400 35.33 -0.44 5.02
CA ALA A 400 36.19 -1.62 5.15
C ALA A 400 37.20 -1.71 3.99
N SER A 401 36.77 -1.44 2.76
CA SER A 401 37.66 -1.41 1.60
C SER A 401 38.72 -0.32 1.72
N LEU A 402 38.36 0.86 2.23
CA LEU A 402 39.28 1.97 2.42
C LEU A 402 40.42 1.64 3.39
N GLU A 403 40.26 0.68 4.31
CA GLU A 403 41.37 0.24 5.16
C GLU A 403 42.55 -0.31 4.34
N PHE A 404 42.25 -0.96 3.22
CA PHE A 404 43.25 -1.54 2.34
C PHE A 404 43.65 -0.60 1.20
N PHE A 405 42.69 0.21 0.70
CA PHE A 405 42.88 1.11 -0.43
C PHE A 405 43.24 2.55 -0.03
N ALA A 406 43.52 2.85 1.25
CA ALA A 406 43.92 4.19 1.69
C ALA A 406 45.22 4.21 2.50
N HIS A 407 45.94 5.33 2.43
CA HIS A 407 47.02 5.68 3.33
C HIS A 407 46.49 6.66 4.38
N ARG A 408 46.53 6.30 5.67
CA ARG A 408 46.03 7.13 6.77
C ARG A 408 47.18 7.75 7.58
N LYS A 409 47.00 8.98 8.05
CA LYS A 409 47.90 9.58 9.08
C LYS A 409 47.63 9.00 10.46
N ILE A 410 48.60 9.14 11.36
CA ILE A 410 48.42 8.93 12.80
C ILE A 410 47.29 9.89 13.27
N GLY A 411 46.08 9.37 13.46
CA GLY A 411 44.85 10.14 13.64
C GLY A 411 43.65 9.70 12.79
N GLY A 412 43.85 8.81 11.80
CA GLY A 412 42.75 8.13 11.08
C GLY A 412 42.24 8.80 9.81
N GLU A 413 42.69 10.02 9.49
CA GLU A 413 42.36 10.71 8.24
C GLU A 413 43.02 10.04 7.02
N VAL A 414 42.23 9.74 5.99
CA VAL A 414 42.69 9.25 4.69
C VAL A 414 43.42 10.38 3.97
N MET A 415 44.72 10.22 3.71
CA MET A 415 45.55 11.22 3.03
C MET A 415 45.56 11.04 1.52
N GLU A 416 45.72 9.80 1.07
CA GLU A 416 45.84 9.43 -0.35
C GLU A 416 45.26 8.01 -0.54
N LEU A 417 44.65 7.72 -1.70
CA LEU A 417 44.26 6.36 -2.04
C LEU A 417 45.46 5.57 -2.57
N ARG A 418 45.56 4.30 -2.15
CA ARG A 418 46.58 3.34 -2.58
C ARG A 418 46.12 2.61 -3.83
N LEU A 419 47.03 2.49 -4.79
CA LEU A 419 46.83 1.70 -5.99
C LEU A 419 47.18 0.23 -5.69
N HIS A 420 46.27 -0.69 -5.99
CA HIS A 420 46.58 -2.10 -5.93
C HIS A 420 47.45 -2.49 -7.13
N GLN A 421 48.52 -3.25 -6.88
CA GLN A 421 49.52 -3.53 -7.91
C GLN A 421 49.11 -4.75 -8.72
N SER A 422 48.78 -4.53 -9.99
CA SER A 422 48.61 -5.60 -10.97
C SER A 422 49.85 -5.73 -11.85
N GLU A 423 50.08 -6.93 -12.40
CA GLU A 423 51.14 -7.17 -13.40
C GLU A 423 51.08 -6.13 -14.52
N ARG A 424 49.85 -5.76 -14.92
CA ARG A 424 49.59 -4.77 -15.96
C ARG A 424 50.07 -3.38 -15.59
N ILE A 425 49.81 -2.92 -14.36
CA ILE A 425 50.27 -1.60 -13.88
C ILE A 425 51.79 -1.54 -13.86
N ILE A 426 52.46 -2.59 -13.37
CA ILE A 426 53.92 -2.67 -13.35
C ILE A 426 54.49 -2.70 -14.76
N ARG A 427 53.84 -3.43 -15.67
CA ARG A 427 54.24 -3.45 -17.09
C ARG A 427 54.10 -2.08 -17.73
N GLN A 428 52.99 -1.37 -17.48
CA GLN A 428 52.77 -0.01 -17.97
C GLN A 428 53.80 0.98 -17.41
N LEU A 429 54.08 0.91 -16.11
CA LEU A 429 55.15 1.72 -15.52
C LEU A 429 56.49 1.42 -16.20
N SER A 430 56.88 0.15 -16.31
CA SER A 430 58.13 -0.26 -16.96
C SER A 430 58.23 0.21 -18.41
N GLU A 431 57.16 0.04 -19.20
CA GLU A 431 57.05 0.48 -20.59
C GLU A 431 57.17 2.00 -20.70
N SER A 432 56.42 2.77 -19.90
CA SER A 432 56.46 4.24 -19.90
C SER A 432 57.81 4.79 -19.43
N PHE A 433 58.43 4.22 -18.39
CA PHE A 433 59.78 4.58 -17.95
C PHE A 433 60.83 4.31 -19.04
N ALA A 434 60.72 3.19 -19.74
CA ALA A 434 61.63 2.85 -20.84
C ALA A 434 61.45 3.75 -22.06
N ALA A 435 60.20 4.06 -22.43
CA ALA A 435 59.88 4.91 -23.59
C ALA A 435 60.36 6.35 -23.40
N THR A 436 60.18 6.89 -22.19
CA THR A 436 60.47 8.29 -21.85
C THR A 436 61.91 8.54 -21.37
N ALA A 437 62.71 7.48 -21.19
CA ALA A 437 64.10 7.58 -20.74
C ALA A 437 65.00 8.39 -21.70
N PRO A 438 65.87 9.29 -21.19
CA PRO A 438 66.90 9.97 -21.97
C PRO A 438 67.89 9.00 -22.66
N TRP A 439 68.56 9.44 -23.72
CA TRP A 439 69.43 8.60 -24.57
C TRP A 439 70.54 7.84 -23.80
N TYR A 440 71.05 8.40 -22.71
CA TYR A 440 72.06 7.78 -21.85
C TYR A 440 71.48 6.76 -20.85
N ALA A 441 70.23 6.91 -20.41
CA ALA A 441 69.53 5.91 -19.59
C ALA A 441 69.03 4.72 -20.44
N ARG A 442 68.80 4.96 -21.75
CA ARG A 442 68.54 3.89 -22.72
C ARG A 442 69.72 2.91 -22.89
N TRP A 443 70.93 3.26 -22.45
CA TRP A 443 72.09 2.36 -22.47
C TRP A 443 71.96 1.21 -21.44
N GLY A 444 71.42 1.46 -20.25
CA GLY A 444 71.13 0.40 -19.27
C GLY A 444 70.08 -0.60 -19.77
N VAL A 445 69.12 -0.12 -20.58
CA VAL A 445 68.12 -0.96 -21.26
C VAL A 445 68.72 -1.73 -22.45
N ARG A 446 69.68 -1.14 -23.17
CA ARG A 446 70.43 -1.82 -24.25
C ARG A 446 71.39 -2.89 -23.74
N LEU A 447 72.00 -2.72 -22.57
CA LEU A 447 72.81 -3.76 -21.90
C LEU A 447 71.99 -5.04 -21.69
N ASN A 448 70.70 -4.89 -21.39
CA ASN A 448 69.75 -6.01 -21.28
C ASN A 448 69.40 -6.66 -22.64
N SER A 449 69.46 -5.89 -23.74
CA SER A 449 69.26 -6.41 -25.10
C SER A 449 70.45 -7.22 -25.63
N THR A 450 71.66 -6.98 -25.13
CA THR A 450 72.85 -7.77 -25.46
C THR A 450 72.84 -9.12 -24.73
N ILE A 451 72.29 -9.16 -23.51
CA ILE A 451 71.99 -10.42 -22.78
C ILE A 451 70.86 -11.21 -23.49
N ARG A 452 69.87 -10.52 -24.07
CA ARG A 452 68.82 -11.15 -24.91
C ARG A 452 69.35 -11.80 -26.20
N ARG A 453 70.57 -11.49 -26.67
CA ARG A 453 71.12 -12.09 -27.91
C ARG A 453 71.77 -13.45 -27.72
N VAL A 454 71.99 -13.89 -26.46
CA VAL A 454 72.63 -15.18 -26.14
C VAL A 454 71.61 -16.30 -25.89
N VAL A 455 70.31 -16.00 -25.81
CA VAL A 455 69.25 -17.01 -25.63
C VAL A 455 68.11 -16.71 -26.59
N GLY A 456 68.09 -17.42 -27.73
CA GLY A 456 67.04 -17.32 -28.73
C GLY A 456 65.87 -18.26 -28.42
N GLY A 457 64.66 -17.82 -28.75
CA GLY A 457 63.46 -18.67 -28.81
C GLY A 457 62.22 -18.02 -28.19
N ALA A 458 61.32 -17.48 -29.01
CA ALA A 458 60.02 -16.97 -28.61
C ALA A 458 59.11 -18.13 -28.17
N GLY A 459 58.82 -18.20 -26.87
CA GLY A 459 57.94 -19.22 -26.26
C GLY A 459 58.27 -19.52 -24.80
N ASP A 460 59.53 -19.40 -24.38
CA ASP A 460 60.00 -19.92 -23.08
C ASP A 460 60.46 -18.86 -22.05
N PHE A 461 60.22 -17.57 -22.30
CA PHE A 461 60.74 -16.49 -21.44
C PHE A 461 60.01 -16.36 -20.08
N VAL A 462 58.83 -16.98 -19.90
CA VAL A 462 58.10 -16.99 -18.62
C VAL A 462 58.66 -18.06 -17.66
N ARG A 463 59.36 -19.08 -18.16
CA ARG A 463 60.02 -20.10 -17.32
C ARG A 463 61.48 -19.80 -16.99
N SER A 464 62.12 -18.82 -17.63
CA SER A 464 63.52 -18.48 -17.41
C SER A 464 63.75 -17.23 -16.55
N LEU A 465 62.75 -16.78 -15.79
CA LEU A 465 62.96 -15.94 -14.60
C LEU A 465 63.58 -16.79 -13.48
N THR A 466 64.64 -17.53 -13.79
CA THR A 466 65.53 -18.09 -12.78
C THR A 466 66.23 -16.89 -12.15
N PRO A 467 65.95 -16.58 -10.89
CA PRO A 467 66.46 -15.36 -10.27
C PRO A 467 67.98 -15.48 -10.22
N SER A 468 68.70 -14.45 -10.64
CA SER A 468 70.09 -14.33 -10.18
C SER A 468 70.06 -14.34 -8.65
N ALA A 469 71.05 -14.93 -7.97
CA ALA A 469 71.09 -14.98 -6.51
C ALA A 469 70.95 -13.58 -5.85
N LEU A 470 71.31 -12.52 -6.58
CA LEU A 470 71.04 -11.12 -6.24
C LEU A 470 69.55 -10.77 -6.33
N SER A 471 68.88 -11.10 -7.44
CA SER A 471 67.44 -10.87 -7.64
C SER A 471 66.56 -11.63 -6.64
N GLN A 472 66.95 -12.85 -6.27
CA GLN A 472 66.21 -13.66 -5.29
C GLN A 472 66.31 -13.02 -3.89
N LYS A 473 67.52 -12.62 -3.50
CA LYS A 473 67.76 -11.94 -2.22
C LYS A 473 67.03 -10.60 -2.12
N THR A 474 67.01 -9.82 -3.20
CA THR A 474 66.26 -8.54 -3.23
C THR A 474 64.75 -8.77 -3.24
N ALA A 475 64.25 -9.79 -3.96
CA ALA A 475 62.84 -10.16 -3.92
C ALA A 475 62.41 -10.64 -2.52
N ASP A 476 63.23 -11.43 -1.84
CA ASP A 476 62.98 -11.90 -0.46
C ASP A 476 63.06 -10.75 0.56
N GLU A 477 63.96 -9.78 0.38
CA GLU A 477 64.03 -8.58 1.22
C GLU A 477 62.82 -7.67 1.03
N ILE A 478 62.39 -7.47 -0.22
CA ILE A 478 61.16 -6.74 -0.55
C ILE A 478 59.95 -7.47 0.06
N LYS A 479 59.86 -8.79 -0.10
CA LYS A 479 58.81 -9.65 0.50
C LYS A 479 58.80 -9.55 2.03
N GLY A 480 59.97 -9.53 2.67
CA GLY A 480 60.11 -9.36 4.11
C GLY A 480 59.56 -8.02 4.62
N ARG A 481 59.81 -6.93 3.89
CA ARG A 481 59.31 -5.59 4.22
C ARG A 481 57.80 -5.40 4.00
N PHE A 482 57.23 -6.13 3.05
CA PHE A 482 55.78 -6.21 2.88
C PHE A 482 55.11 -7.06 3.97
N ARG A 483 55.77 -8.14 4.42
CA ARG A 483 55.30 -8.99 5.53
C ARG A 483 55.37 -8.30 6.90
N SER A 484 56.35 -7.44 7.13
CA SER A 484 56.50 -6.70 8.39
C SER A 484 55.51 -5.53 8.52
N GLY A 485 54.72 -5.23 7.48
CA GLY A 485 53.84 -4.07 7.45
C GLY A 485 54.59 -2.73 7.33
N GLU A 486 55.90 -2.74 7.07
CA GLU A 486 56.67 -1.51 6.85
C GLU A 486 56.28 -0.81 5.55
N TYR A 487 55.80 -1.55 4.55
CA TYR A 487 55.29 -1.02 3.28
C TYR A 487 54.06 -1.81 2.83
N GLY A 488 52.97 -1.12 2.46
CA GLY A 488 51.77 -1.71 1.86
C GLY A 488 50.78 -2.40 2.80
N GLY A 489 49.58 -2.70 2.30
CA GLY A 489 48.52 -3.42 3.01
C GLY A 489 48.14 -4.71 2.27
N LEU A 490 47.93 -5.80 3.01
CA LEU A 490 47.51 -7.09 2.44
C LEU A 490 45.99 -7.21 2.50
N ILE A 491 45.31 -7.36 1.35
CA ILE A 491 43.89 -7.74 1.34
C ILE A 491 43.85 -9.26 1.52
N ALA A 492 43.55 -9.73 2.72
CA ALA A 492 43.24 -11.13 2.99
C ALA A 492 41.73 -11.23 3.29
N PRO A 493 41.02 -12.28 2.82
CA PRO A 493 39.60 -12.47 3.13
C PRO A 493 39.29 -12.38 4.64
N GLU A 494 40.16 -12.93 5.48
CA GLU A 494 40.04 -12.90 6.94
C GLU A 494 40.21 -11.48 7.49
N GLY A 495 41.15 -10.72 6.93
CA GLY A 495 41.39 -9.32 7.30
C GLY A 495 40.21 -8.43 6.90
N LEU A 496 39.65 -8.64 5.72
CA LEU A 496 38.48 -7.90 5.25
C LEU A 496 37.25 -8.23 6.10
N LEU A 497 37.04 -9.51 6.43
CA LEU A 497 35.97 -9.90 7.34
C LEU A 497 36.15 -9.26 8.73
N ALA A 498 37.37 -9.22 9.27
CA ALA A 498 37.65 -8.57 10.55
C ALA A 498 37.33 -7.06 10.51
N GLU A 499 37.62 -6.37 9.41
CA GLU A 499 37.28 -4.95 9.25
C GLU A 499 35.78 -4.70 9.07
N ILE A 500 35.10 -5.56 8.31
CA ILE A 500 33.64 -5.52 8.20
C ILE A 500 33.01 -5.66 9.59
N LYS A 501 33.52 -6.57 10.45
CA LYS A 501 33.03 -6.71 11.83
C LYS A 501 33.29 -5.48 12.69
N ARG A 502 34.49 -4.90 12.60
CA ARG A 502 34.87 -3.70 13.36
C ARG A 502 33.93 -2.53 13.07
N LEU A 503 33.35 -2.49 11.88
CA LEU A 503 32.39 -1.49 11.42
C LEU A 503 30.92 -1.94 11.59
N ASP A 504 30.64 -2.82 12.55
CA ASP A 504 29.31 -3.36 12.86
C ASP A 504 28.65 -4.12 11.69
N GLY A 505 29.45 -4.69 10.79
CA GLY A 505 28.98 -5.41 9.61
C GLY A 505 28.07 -6.59 9.92
N ALA A 506 28.20 -7.22 11.10
CA ALA A 506 27.29 -8.29 11.55
C ALA A 506 25.85 -7.81 11.75
N VAL A 507 25.65 -6.53 12.13
CA VAL A 507 24.32 -5.91 12.28
C VAL A 507 23.81 -5.44 10.92
N VAL A 508 24.69 -4.83 10.15
CA VAL A 508 24.34 -4.21 8.85
C VAL A 508 24.01 -5.25 7.79
N LEU A 509 24.77 -6.36 7.74
CA LEU A 509 24.57 -7.50 6.83
C LEU A 509 23.61 -8.55 7.41
N SER A 510 22.59 -8.10 8.14
CA SER A 510 21.60 -8.96 8.81
C SER A 510 20.83 -9.90 7.87
N HIS A 511 20.75 -9.61 6.57
CA HIS A 511 20.07 -10.49 5.61
C HIS A 511 20.73 -11.88 5.48
N TYR A 512 22.01 -12.02 5.85
CA TYR A 512 22.67 -13.33 5.95
C TYR A 512 22.25 -14.13 7.18
N ARG A 513 21.80 -13.45 8.25
CA ARG A 513 21.25 -14.06 9.46
C ARG A 513 19.78 -14.45 9.25
N ASP A 514 18.98 -13.51 8.75
CA ASP A 514 17.53 -13.65 8.61
C ASP A 514 17.13 -14.79 7.65
N HIS A 515 17.98 -15.10 6.67
CA HIS A 515 17.69 -16.16 5.68
C HIS A 515 17.66 -17.58 6.28
N ARG A 516 18.17 -17.78 7.49
CA ARG A 516 18.21 -19.10 8.16
C ARG A 516 17.03 -19.36 9.08
N SER A 517 16.39 -18.31 9.58
CA SER A 517 15.25 -18.37 10.49
C SER A 517 14.02 -17.89 9.72
N GLY A 518 13.17 -18.82 9.27
CA GLY A 518 11.85 -18.49 8.69
C GLY A 518 10.88 -17.75 9.64
N GLU A 519 11.37 -17.27 10.79
CA GLU A 519 10.67 -16.45 11.76
C GLU A 519 11.64 -15.37 12.31
N PRO A 520 11.19 -14.11 12.49
CA PRO A 520 11.99 -13.06 13.10
C PRO A 520 12.18 -13.35 14.59
N THR A 521 13.38 -13.78 14.99
CA THR A 521 13.71 -14.03 16.40
C THR A 521 13.78 -12.70 17.16
N PRO A 522 13.00 -12.51 18.25
CA PRO A 522 13.11 -11.30 19.05
C PRO A 522 14.48 -11.23 19.74
N MET A 523 15.09 -10.04 19.77
CA MET A 523 16.31 -9.73 20.54
C MET A 523 16.10 -10.11 22.01
N ARG A 524 16.54 -11.31 22.42
CA ARG A 524 16.76 -11.65 23.83
C ARG A 524 18.21 -12.06 23.99
N SER A 525 18.98 -11.11 24.52
CA SER A 525 20.40 -11.22 24.80
C SER A 525 20.66 -12.09 26.03
N SER A 526 21.24 -13.27 25.82
CA SER A 526 22.17 -13.86 26.77
C SER A 526 23.58 -13.72 26.18
N THR A 527 24.58 -13.42 27.01
CA THR A 527 25.97 -13.20 26.56
C THR A 527 26.63 -14.46 25.99
N ALA A 528 26.10 -15.65 26.30
CA ALA A 528 26.58 -16.92 25.76
C ALA A 528 26.04 -17.21 24.33
N ASP A 529 24.88 -16.68 23.98
CA ASP A 529 24.30 -16.83 22.63
C ASP A 529 24.98 -15.92 21.60
N ALA A 530 25.50 -14.77 22.04
CA ALA A 530 26.14 -13.78 21.17
C ALA A 530 27.47 -14.27 20.55
N GLU A 531 28.31 -14.97 21.33
CA GLU A 531 29.56 -15.53 20.80
C GLU A 531 29.28 -16.65 19.78
N SER A 532 28.33 -17.52 20.08
CA SER A 532 27.89 -18.60 19.20
C SER A 532 27.25 -18.08 17.90
N GLU A 533 26.45 -17.02 17.97
CA GLU A 533 25.88 -16.37 16.78
C GLU A 533 26.96 -15.70 15.90
N SER A 534 27.97 -15.06 16.51
CA SER A 534 29.04 -14.40 15.75
C SER A 534 29.84 -15.40 14.89
N ILE A 535 30.17 -16.57 15.44
CA ILE A 535 30.91 -17.64 14.75
C ILE A 535 30.11 -18.17 13.55
N VAL A 536 28.78 -18.25 13.67
CA VAL A 536 27.91 -18.70 12.58
C VAL A 536 27.85 -17.67 11.46
N VAL A 537 27.71 -16.37 11.78
CA VAL A 537 27.69 -15.30 10.77
C VAL A 537 29.03 -15.24 10.01
N ASP A 538 30.14 -15.46 10.69
CA ASP A 538 31.47 -15.51 10.08
C ASP A 538 31.60 -16.60 9.02
N SER A 539 31.10 -17.79 9.35
CA SER A 539 31.12 -18.94 8.44
C SER A 539 30.26 -18.70 7.18
N LEU A 540 29.25 -17.83 7.28
CA LEU A 540 28.36 -17.48 6.16
C LEU A 540 28.94 -16.35 5.29
N LEU A 541 29.66 -15.41 5.88
CA LEU A 541 30.26 -14.26 5.17
C LEU A 541 31.63 -14.59 4.56
N MET A 542 32.37 -15.57 5.09
CA MET A 542 33.70 -15.90 4.55
C MET A 542 33.66 -16.36 3.09
N PRO A 543 32.81 -17.33 2.67
CA PRO A 543 32.79 -17.77 1.27
C PRO A 543 32.49 -16.68 0.23
N PRO A 544 31.50 -15.77 0.41
CA PRO A 544 31.29 -14.67 -0.53
C PRO A 544 32.42 -13.65 -0.52
N ILE A 545 33.08 -13.40 0.62
CA ILE A 545 34.24 -12.51 0.69
C ILE A 545 35.43 -13.10 -0.08
N GLU A 546 35.73 -14.39 0.09
CA GLU A 546 36.77 -15.08 -0.67
C GLU A 546 36.52 -15.01 -2.18
N ARG A 547 35.26 -15.25 -2.62
CA ARG A 547 34.88 -15.12 -4.03
C ARG A 547 35.03 -13.69 -4.54
N ALA A 548 34.66 -12.69 -3.75
CA ALA A 548 34.78 -11.29 -4.13
C ALA A 548 36.25 -10.91 -4.37
N VAL A 549 37.11 -11.33 -3.46
CA VAL A 549 38.55 -11.10 -3.54
C VAL A 549 39.16 -11.81 -4.78
N MET A 550 38.82 -13.09 -5.02
CA MET A 550 39.28 -13.82 -6.21
C MET A 550 38.76 -13.22 -7.51
N ARG A 551 37.49 -12.80 -7.55
CA ARG A 551 36.89 -12.22 -8.75
C ARG A 551 37.48 -10.85 -9.08
N PHE A 552 37.75 -10.03 -8.07
CA PHE A 552 38.42 -8.75 -8.30
C PHE A 552 39.81 -8.94 -8.91
N GLU A 553 40.56 -9.97 -8.52
CA GLU A 553 41.85 -10.31 -9.15
C GLU A 553 41.73 -10.61 -10.65
N GLN A 554 40.70 -11.39 -11.00
CA GLN A 554 40.49 -11.84 -12.37
C GLN A 554 39.94 -10.72 -13.27
N ASP A 555 39.09 -9.85 -12.71
CA ASP A 555 38.33 -8.85 -13.46
C ASP A 555 38.90 -7.42 -13.37
N ASP A 556 39.90 -7.14 -12.53
CA ASP A 556 40.50 -5.79 -12.44
C ASP A 556 41.35 -5.48 -13.70
N PHE A 557 40.70 -4.84 -14.68
CA PHE A 557 41.35 -4.35 -15.90
C PHE A 557 41.83 -2.89 -15.78
N THR A 558 41.97 -2.33 -14.57
CA THR A 558 42.39 -0.93 -14.41
C THR A 558 43.75 -0.67 -15.08
N THR A 559 43.82 0.43 -15.81
CA THR A 559 45.02 0.89 -16.52
C THR A 559 45.32 2.33 -16.17
N LEU A 560 46.61 2.67 -16.05
CA LEU A 560 47.07 4.04 -15.98
C LEU A 560 46.85 4.73 -17.35
N ASP A 561 46.49 6.02 -17.34
CA ASP A 561 46.41 6.80 -18.59
C ASP A 561 47.82 6.93 -19.20
N PRO A 562 48.10 6.29 -20.35
CA PRO A 562 49.45 6.20 -20.89
C PRO A 562 50.02 7.57 -21.27
N ARG A 563 49.19 8.51 -21.72
CA ARG A 563 49.67 9.84 -22.13
C ARG A 563 50.10 10.66 -20.92
N ARG A 564 49.24 10.71 -19.89
CA ARG A 564 49.53 11.43 -18.66
C ARG A 564 50.68 10.79 -17.89
N LEU A 565 50.76 9.46 -17.90
CA LEU A 565 51.86 8.71 -17.30
C LEU A 565 53.20 9.04 -17.99
N ASP A 566 53.23 9.05 -19.32
CA ASP A 566 54.43 9.40 -20.09
C ASP A 566 54.86 10.85 -19.85
N ASP A 567 53.92 11.79 -19.78
CA ASP A 567 54.20 13.19 -19.51
C ASP A 567 54.74 13.40 -18.09
N ALA A 568 54.15 12.75 -17.09
CA ALA A 568 54.61 12.78 -15.70
C ALA A 568 56.03 12.23 -15.57
N ILE A 569 56.31 11.06 -16.14
CA ILE A 569 57.65 10.45 -16.08
C ILE A 569 58.67 11.30 -16.86
N ARG A 570 58.28 11.88 -18.00
CA ARG A 570 59.16 12.79 -18.77
C ARG A 570 59.52 14.04 -17.97
N ASN A 571 58.58 14.61 -17.23
CA ASN A 571 58.85 15.75 -16.36
C ASN A 571 59.77 15.36 -15.20
N MET A 572 59.53 14.18 -14.60
CA MET A 572 60.41 13.64 -13.56
C MET A 572 61.86 13.48 -14.07
N TRP A 573 62.07 12.94 -15.27
CA TRP A 573 63.41 12.85 -15.88
C TRP A 573 64.10 14.21 -16.09
N LYS A 574 63.35 15.29 -16.30
CA LYS A 574 63.93 16.64 -16.43
C LYS A 574 64.47 17.13 -15.10
N GLU A 575 63.74 16.90 -14.02
CA GLU A 575 64.03 17.42 -12.66
C GLU A 575 65.18 16.72 -11.94
N ILE A 576 65.58 15.51 -12.37
CA ILE A 576 66.70 14.81 -11.72
C ILE A 576 68.03 15.60 -11.93
N PRO A 577 68.80 15.90 -10.87
CA PRO A 577 70.11 16.53 -10.98
C PRO A 577 71.08 15.70 -11.84
N VAL A 578 71.90 16.36 -12.67
CA VAL A 578 72.80 15.70 -13.64
C VAL A 578 73.74 14.66 -13.00
N HIS A 579 74.25 14.92 -11.80
CA HIS A 579 75.12 13.99 -11.08
C HIS A 579 74.36 12.73 -10.56
N LYS A 580 73.04 12.84 -10.30
CA LYS A 580 72.18 11.70 -9.92
C LYS A 580 71.61 10.96 -11.13
N LYS A 581 71.46 11.64 -12.29
CA LYS A 581 71.01 11.06 -13.57
C LYS A 581 71.90 9.92 -14.06
N ILE A 582 73.21 9.98 -13.79
CA ILE A 582 74.16 8.93 -14.19
C ILE A 582 73.97 7.68 -13.33
N ALA A 583 73.87 7.83 -12.01
CA ALA A 583 73.66 6.70 -11.09
C ALA A 583 72.27 6.04 -11.28
N THR A 584 71.20 6.83 -11.45
CA THR A 584 69.83 6.33 -11.67
C THR A 584 69.59 5.84 -13.10
N GLY A 585 70.26 6.41 -14.11
CA GLY A 585 70.17 5.99 -15.51
C GLY A 585 70.95 4.72 -15.83
N LEU A 586 71.92 4.34 -14.99
CA LEU A 586 72.65 3.06 -15.08
C LEU A 586 71.91 1.91 -14.39
N THR A 587 70.91 2.20 -13.54
CA THR A 587 70.09 1.17 -12.90
C THR A 587 69.16 0.54 -13.94
N PRO A 588 69.15 -0.79 -14.11
CA PRO A 588 68.27 -1.46 -15.05
C PRO A 588 66.83 -1.45 -14.52
N LEU A 589 66.11 -0.34 -14.71
CA LEU A 589 64.72 -0.16 -14.27
C LEU A 589 63.81 -1.30 -14.73
N ALA A 590 64.01 -1.77 -15.97
CA ALA A 590 63.28 -2.94 -16.49
C ALA A 590 63.55 -4.22 -15.69
N ALA A 591 64.78 -4.42 -15.19
CA ALA A 591 65.09 -5.56 -14.32
C ALA A 591 64.46 -5.37 -12.94
N ILE A 592 64.43 -4.14 -12.39
CA ILE A 592 63.78 -3.88 -11.11
C ILE A 592 62.26 -4.10 -11.20
N PHE A 593 61.58 -3.52 -12.20
CA PHE A 593 60.15 -3.75 -12.39
C PHE A 593 59.85 -5.23 -12.69
N ALA A 594 60.73 -5.93 -13.41
CA ALA A 594 60.61 -7.38 -13.59
C ALA A 594 60.81 -8.15 -12.28
N THR A 595 61.70 -7.71 -11.37
CA THR A 595 61.84 -8.33 -10.03
C THR A 595 60.61 -8.07 -9.15
N PHE A 596 59.93 -6.93 -9.28
CA PHE A 596 58.64 -6.69 -8.61
C PHE A 596 57.53 -7.57 -9.19
N GLY A 597 57.44 -7.67 -10.52
CA GLY A 597 56.52 -8.59 -11.18
C GLY A 597 56.76 -10.04 -10.73
N ALA A 598 58.02 -10.47 -10.64
CA ALA A 598 58.38 -11.79 -10.14
C ALA A 598 58.05 -11.96 -8.64
N ALA A 599 58.28 -10.94 -7.80
CA ALA A 599 57.94 -10.99 -6.38
C ALA A 599 56.44 -11.11 -6.12
N LEU A 600 55.60 -10.54 -7.01
CA LEU A 600 54.14 -10.74 -7.01
C LEU A 600 53.74 -12.16 -7.47
N MET A 601 54.59 -12.85 -8.24
CA MET A 601 54.32 -14.19 -8.77
C MET A 601 54.85 -15.35 -7.91
N VAL A 602 55.60 -15.09 -6.84
CA VAL A 602 56.06 -16.15 -5.94
C VAL A 602 54.93 -16.52 -4.98
N PRO A 603 54.40 -17.76 -5.01
CA PRO A 603 53.38 -18.19 -4.07
C PRO A 603 53.91 -18.06 -2.63
N ILE A 604 53.08 -17.51 -1.75
CA ILE A 604 53.36 -17.46 -0.32
C ILE A 604 52.89 -18.79 0.28
N ASP A 605 53.74 -19.48 1.04
CA ASP A 605 53.50 -20.79 1.70
C ASP A 605 52.42 -20.78 2.81
N PHE A 606 51.36 -20.00 2.64
CA PHE A 606 50.11 -20.13 3.40
C PHE A 606 49.01 -20.20 2.35
N GLY A 607 48.30 -21.34 2.27
CA GLY A 607 47.26 -21.53 1.28
C GLY A 607 46.29 -20.34 1.22
N ALA A 608 45.97 -19.92 -0.01
CA ALA A 608 45.01 -18.90 -0.43
C ALA A 608 45.47 -17.41 -0.48
N ASN A 609 45.50 -16.89 -1.72
CA ASN A 609 45.07 -15.56 -2.18
C ASN A 609 45.39 -14.33 -1.31
N LEU A 610 46.64 -13.87 -1.35
CA LEU A 610 47.11 -12.64 -0.69
C LEU A 610 47.45 -11.56 -1.73
N PHE A 611 46.95 -10.34 -1.50
CA PHE A 611 47.07 -9.18 -2.40
C PHE A 611 48.00 -8.12 -1.85
N LEU A 612 48.99 -7.67 -2.62
CA LEU A 612 49.92 -6.61 -2.20
C LEU A 612 49.47 -5.23 -2.70
N ALA A 613 48.93 -4.39 -1.81
CA ALA A 613 48.64 -2.99 -2.11
C ALA A 613 49.84 -2.09 -1.76
N ALA A 614 50.38 -1.35 -2.73
CA ALA A 614 51.47 -0.39 -2.53
C ALA A 614 51.27 0.83 -3.44
N SER A 615 51.48 2.04 -2.93
CA SER A 615 51.53 3.23 -3.79
C SER A 615 52.75 3.21 -4.72
N ILE A 616 52.68 3.91 -5.85
CA ILE A 616 53.80 4.01 -6.81
C ILE A 616 55.08 4.55 -6.13
N PRO A 617 55.03 5.58 -5.26
CA PRO A 617 56.19 5.99 -4.47
C PRO A 617 56.73 4.91 -3.54
N GLU A 618 55.87 4.14 -2.86
CA GLU A 618 56.30 3.04 -1.99
C GLU A 618 56.98 1.93 -2.79
N LEU A 619 56.49 1.60 -3.99
CA LEU A 619 57.15 0.66 -4.90
C LEU A 619 58.54 1.15 -5.33
N LEU A 620 58.65 2.43 -5.73
CA LEU A 620 59.94 3.03 -6.10
C LEU A 620 60.89 3.08 -4.90
N ALA A 621 60.40 3.34 -3.68
CA ALA A 621 61.21 3.33 -2.48
C ALA A 621 61.70 1.91 -2.14
N ALA A 622 60.81 0.92 -2.20
CA ALA A 622 61.15 -0.50 -2.03
C ALA A 622 62.15 -1.00 -3.08
N ALA A 623 62.11 -0.42 -4.29
CA ALA A 623 63.06 -0.66 -5.38
C ALA A 623 64.47 -0.07 -5.14
N GLY A 624 64.69 0.64 -4.02
CA GLY A 624 65.90 1.42 -3.79
C GLY A 624 65.96 2.72 -4.60
N LEU A 625 64.87 3.10 -5.27
CA LEU A 625 64.73 4.32 -6.07
C LEU A 625 64.08 5.44 -5.25
N SER A 626 64.55 5.64 -4.01
CA SER A 626 64.01 6.64 -3.07
C SER A 626 63.96 8.07 -3.64
N THR A 627 64.89 8.40 -4.55
CA THR A 627 64.91 9.68 -5.26
C THR A 627 63.75 9.84 -6.25
N LEU A 628 63.43 8.78 -7.01
CA LEU A 628 62.26 8.77 -7.90
C LEU A 628 60.96 8.72 -7.09
N ALA A 629 60.95 7.99 -5.96
CA ALA A 629 59.81 7.96 -5.05
C ALA A 629 59.48 9.36 -4.50
N ALA A 630 60.49 10.11 -4.06
CA ALA A 630 60.33 11.47 -3.55
C ALA A 630 59.85 12.46 -4.64
N MET A 631 60.31 12.30 -5.88
CA MET A 631 59.87 13.13 -7.01
C MET A 631 58.45 12.78 -7.46
N TRP A 632 58.09 11.49 -7.50
CA TRP A 632 56.72 11.06 -7.76
C TRP A 632 55.75 11.61 -6.71
N ALA A 633 56.16 11.57 -5.44
CA ALA A 633 55.43 12.19 -4.33
C ALA A 633 55.55 13.73 -4.31
N GLY A 634 56.26 14.35 -5.25
CA GLY A 634 56.34 15.82 -5.40
C GLY A 634 55.47 16.34 -6.54
N ASP A 635 55.37 15.59 -7.64
CA ASP A 635 54.64 15.99 -8.85
C ASP A 635 53.12 15.76 -8.74
N GLN A 636 52.34 16.83 -8.96
CA GLN A 636 50.88 16.77 -8.97
C GLN A 636 50.35 15.92 -10.13
N GLY A 637 51.00 15.96 -11.31
CA GLY A 637 50.58 15.17 -12.48
C GLY A 637 50.72 13.66 -12.26
N ALA A 638 51.86 13.22 -11.72
CA ALA A 638 52.11 11.82 -11.37
C ALA A 638 51.15 11.30 -10.28
N ARG A 639 50.84 12.13 -9.28
CA ARG A 639 49.86 11.81 -8.24
C ARG A 639 48.46 11.64 -8.79
N ASP A 640 48.02 12.53 -9.67
CA ASP A 640 46.67 12.49 -10.24
C ASP A 640 46.41 11.21 -11.03
N VAL A 641 47.40 10.73 -11.81
CA VAL A 641 47.28 9.47 -12.56
C VAL A 641 47.14 8.27 -11.63
N GLY A 642 47.94 8.21 -10.56
CA GLY A 642 47.82 7.16 -9.54
C GLY A 642 46.49 7.21 -8.79
N GLN A 643 46.03 8.40 -8.42
CA GLN A 643 44.76 8.60 -7.72
C GLN A 643 43.55 8.27 -8.59
N GLN A 644 43.57 8.56 -9.89
CA GLN A 644 42.50 8.18 -10.81
C GLN A 644 42.34 6.66 -10.92
N ALA A 645 43.45 5.93 -11.07
CA ALA A 645 43.42 4.48 -11.14
C ALA A 645 43.03 3.86 -9.78
N ALA A 646 43.51 4.40 -8.65
CA ALA A 646 43.12 3.93 -7.33
C ALA A 646 41.62 4.12 -7.04
N ARG A 647 41.01 5.23 -7.48
CA ARG A 647 39.55 5.46 -7.38
C ARG A 647 38.77 4.45 -8.20
N GLN A 648 39.25 4.11 -9.40
CA GLN A 648 38.63 3.11 -10.26
C GLN A 648 38.68 1.72 -9.61
N GLN A 649 39.85 1.30 -9.11
CA GLN A 649 40.02 0.03 -8.41
C GLN A 649 39.14 -0.07 -7.17
N LEU A 650 39.03 1.00 -6.36
CA LEU A 650 38.14 1.01 -5.20
C LEU A 650 36.67 0.89 -5.60
N ALA A 651 36.24 1.59 -6.68
CA ALA A 651 34.88 1.48 -7.20
C ALA A 651 34.56 0.08 -7.73
N ASP A 652 35.53 -0.53 -8.42
CA ASP A 652 35.44 -1.88 -8.97
C ASP A 652 35.41 -2.94 -7.87
N PHE A 653 36.26 -2.80 -6.85
CA PHE A 653 36.27 -3.69 -5.70
C PHE A 653 34.96 -3.60 -4.90
N LEU A 654 34.45 -2.40 -4.64
CA LEU A 654 33.16 -2.20 -3.99
C LEU A 654 32.02 -2.83 -4.80
N ALA A 655 32.04 -2.71 -6.12
CA ALA A 655 31.03 -3.32 -6.98
C ALA A 655 31.05 -4.85 -6.93
N VAL A 656 32.24 -5.46 -6.89
CA VAL A 656 32.39 -6.92 -6.72
C VAL A 656 31.91 -7.36 -5.34
N LEU A 657 32.25 -6.63 -4.27
CA LEU A 657 31.75 -6.93 -2.93
C LEU A 657 30.22 -6.83 -2.86
N CYS A 658 29.63 -5.79 -3.46
CA CYS A 658 28.18 -5.66 -3.56
C CYS A 658 27.54 -6.84 -4.31
N ASP A 659 28.10 -7.23 -5.45
CA ASP A 659 27.61 -8.36 -6.24
C ASP A 659 27.67 -9.68 -5.46
N GLU A 660 28.79 -9.99 -4.79
CA GLU A 660 28.96 -11.27 -4.07
C GLU A 660 28.18 -11.32 -2.75
N LEU A 661 27.98 -10.17 -2.10
CA LEU A 661 27.24 -10.05 -0.85
C LEU A 661 25.74 -9.76 -1.05
N GLY A 662 25.26 -9.70 -2.29
CA GLY A 662 23.84 -9.54 -2.60
C GLY A 662 23.29 -8.15 -2.28
N ILE A 663 24.12 -7.12 -2.42
CA ILE A 663 23.77 -5.71 -2.20
C ILE A 663 23.71 -5.02 -3.56
N ALA A 664 22.70 -4.17 -3.78
CA ALA A 664 22.65 -3.36 -5.00
C ALA A 664 23.90 -2.48 -5.09
N ARG A 665 24.50 -2.37 -6.28
CA ARG A 665 25.65 -1.46 -6.50
C ARG A 665 25.23 0.00 -6.23
N PRO A 666 26.15 0.89 -5.81
CA PRO A 666 25.81 2.27 -5.53
C PRO A 666 25.33 3.04 -6.77
N ASP A 667 24.12 3.59 -6.68
CA ASP A 667 23.56 4.54 -7.66
C ASP A 667 22.77 5.63 -6.91
N PRO A 668 23.25 6.89 -6.86
CA PRO A 668 24.43 7.43 -7.55
C PRO A 668 25.77 6.95 -6.95
N PRO A 669 26.90 7.15 -7.66
CA PRO A 669 28.23 6.78 -7.16
C PRO A 669 28.58 7.39 -5.80
N MET A 670 29.29 6.63 -4.97
CA MET A 670 29.65 7.05 -3.62
C MET A 670 30.76 8.09 -3.60
N THR A 671 30.84 8.85 -2.51
CA THR A 671 31.90 9.85 -2.27
C THR A 671 32.77 9.44 -1.09
N VAL A 672 34.08 9.66 -1.22
CA VAL A 672 35.08 9.43 -0.17
C VAL A 672 35.80 10.75 0.12
N ASP A 673 36.13 10.99 1.39
CA ASP A 673 36.99 12.10 1.78
C ASP A 673 38.46 11.67 1.69
N VAL A 674 39.23 12.30 0.79
CA VAL A 674 40.66 12.06 0.59
C VAL A 674 41.41 13.36 0.87
N GLY A 675 42.11 13.40 1.99
CA GLY A 675 42.65 14.62 2.58
C GLY A 675 41.51 15.57 2.98
N LYS A 676 41.63 16.85 2.61
CA LYS A 676 40.57 17.86 2.81
C LYS A 676 39.60 17.96 1.62
N THR A 677 39.60 16.98 0.71
CA THR A 677 38.83 17.04 -0.54
C THR A 677 37.86 15.87 -0.62
N LYS A 678 36.60 16.17 -0.92
CA LYS A 678 35.56 15.16 -1.17
C LYS A 678 35.61 14.72 -2.63
N VAL A 679 35.77 13.43 -2.85
CA VAL A 679 35.98 12.83 -4.16
C VAL A 679 34.87 11.83 -4.48
N THR A 680 34.23 11.96 -5.63
CA THR A 680 33.26 10.98 -6.13
C THR A 680 33.98 9.82 -6.83
N LEU A 681 33.60 8.59 -6.49
CA LEU A 681 34.10 7.39 -7.16
C LEU A 681 33.50 7.29 -8.58
N PRO A 682 34.27 6.81 -9.57
CA PRO A 682 33.75 6.56 -10.91
C PRO A 682 32.75 5.39 -10.90
N ALA A 683 31.99 5.23 -11.97
CA ALA A 683 31.21 4.02 -12.19
C ALA A 683 32.14 2.81 -12.36
N SER A 684 31.75 1.67 -11.82
CA SER A 684 32.51 0.43 -11.98
C SER A 684 32.51 -0.04 -13.44
N ARG A 685 33.66 -0.57 -13.89
CA ARG A 685 33.87 -1.19 -15.20
C ARG A 685 33.66 -2.70 -15.17
N ILE A 686 33.56 -3.32 -13.99
CA ILE A 686 33.38 -4.76 -13.84
C ILE A 686 31.92 -5.12 -14.17
N THR A 687 31.74 -6.12 -15.04
CA THR A 687 30.42 -6.66 -15.41
C THR A 687 29.68 -7.16 -14.18
N ARG A 688 28.36 -6.95 -14.14
CA ARG A 688 27.52 -7.43 -13.02
C ARG A 688 27.41 -8.96 -13.04
N SER A 689 27.59 -9.59 -11.88
CA SER A 689 27.32 -11.01 -11.69
C SER A 689 26.02 -11.20 -10.92
N GLU A 690 25.34 -12.32 -11.17
CA GLU A 690 24.26 -12.78 -10.30
C GLU A 690 24.86 -13.30 -8.98
N THR A 691 24.31 -12.84 -7.86
CA THR A 691 24.71 -13.29 -6.52
C THR A 691 24.22 -14.72 -6.27
N SER A 692 25.08 -15.60 -5.74
CA SER A 692 24.70 -16.97 -5.36
C SER A 692 24.12 -17.09 -3.94
N GLY A 693 24.03 -15.98 -3.20
CA GLY A 693 23.69 -15.95 -1.77
C GLY A 693 22.48 -15.04 -1.46
N PRO A 694 22.17 -14.86 -0.16
CA PRO A 694 21.14 -13.92 0.32
C PRO A 694 21.30 -12.52 -0.29
N THR A 695 20.20 -11.93 -0.76
CA THR A 695 20.20 -10.58 -1.36
C THR A 695 19.29 -9.61 -0.63
N ILE A 696 19.69 -8.34 -0.55
CA ILE A 696 18.82 -7.25 -0.09
C ILE A 696 17.97 -6.79 -1.27
N ALA A 697 16.65 -6.88 -1.09
CA ALA A 697 15.72 -6.32 -2.05
C ALA A 697 15.63 -4.80 -1.88
N VAL A 698 15.61 -4.08 -3.00
CA VAL A 698 15.44 -2.62 -3.03
C VAL A 698 14.13 -2.30 -3.72
N TYR A 699 13.27 -1.55 -3.05
CA TYR A 699 11.93 -1.24 -3.52
C TYR A 699 11.76 0.26 -3.76
N ARG A 700 10.99 0.60 -4.79
CA ARG A 700 10.58 1.99 -5.09
C ARG A 700 9.08 2.03 -5.30
N VAL A 701 8.41 2.96 -4.62
CA VAL A 701 6.99 3.25 -4.87
C VAL A 701 6.85 3.97 -6.21
N ARG A 702 5.87 3.54 -7.01
CA ARG A 702 5.64 4.08 -8.35
C ARG A 702 4.66 5.25 -8.33
N ASP A 703 5.07 6.37 -8.92
CA ASP A 703 4.24 7.58 -9.01
C ASP A 703 3.00 7.37 -9.89
N GLU A 704 3.07 6.47 -10.88
CA GLU A 704 1.92 6.15 -11.73
C GLU A 704 0.78 5.53 -10.91
N PHE A 705 1.10 4.58 -10.02
CA PHE A 705 0.12 3.98 -9.13
C PHE A 705 -0.51 5.03 -8.21
N VAL A 706 0.30 5.93 -7.63
CA VAL A 706 -0.21 6.99 -6.74
C VAL A 706 -1.16 7.93 -7.49
N SER A 707 -0.86 8.24 -8.75
CA SER A 707 -1.71 9.05 -9.62
C SER A 707 -3.04 8.36 -9.95
N GLU A 708 -3.02 7.07 -10.27
CA GLU A 708 -4.24 6.29 -10.52
C GLU A 708 -5.08 6.08 -9.25
N LEU A 709 -4.43 5.78 -8.11
CA LEU A 709 -5.09 5.65 -6.83
C LEU A 709 -5.80 6.95 -6.44
N LYS A 710 -5.21 8.11 -6.73
CA LYS A 710 -5.84 9.42 -6.50
C LYS A 710 -7.10 9.64 -7.35
N LYS A 711 -7.19 9.03 -8.53
CA LYS A 711 -8.38 9.11 -9.40
C LYS A 711 -9.50 8.22 -8.89
N LEU A 712 -9.18 6.99 -8.47
CA LEU A 712 -10.17 6.00 -8.00
C LEU A 712 -10.59 6.21 -6.54
N LEU A 713 -9.68 6.71 -5.71
CA LEU A 713 -9.88 6.97 -4.28
C LEU A 713 -9.41 8.39 -3.93
N PRO A 714 -10.16 9.43 -4.34
CA PRO A 714 -9.81 10.81 -4.04
C PRO A 714 -9.91 11.07 -2.55
N ARG A 715 -8.83 11.56 -1.95
CA ARG A 715 -8.82 11.98 -0.54
C ARG A 715 -9.90 13.03 -0.33
N SER A 716 -10.80 12.77 0.63
CA SER A 716 -11.69 13.79 1.17
C SER A 716 -10.83 14.98 1.60
N THR A 717 -10.92 16.09 0.86
CA THR A 717 -10.19 17.31 1.21
C THR A 717 -10.52 17.63 2.66
N LYS A 718 -9.50 17.75 3.53
CA LYS A 718 -9.69 18.35 4.85
C LYS A 718 -10.42 19.67 4.61
N THR A 719 -11.71 19.68 4.92
CA THR A 719 -12.48 20.90 5.06
C THR A 719 -11.64 21.76 5.98
N LYS A 720 -11.13 22.88 5.47
CA LYS A 720 -10.53 23.88 6.35
C LYS A 720 -11.57 24.18 7.41
N GLU A 721 -11.26 23.83 8.66
CA GLU A 721 -11.96 24.36 9.83
C GLU A 721 -11.91 25.89 9.81
#